data_AF-A0AA36J9I3-F1
#
_entry.id   AF-A0AA36J9I3-F1
#
_cell.length_a   1.000
_cell.length_b   1.000
_cell.length_c   1.000
_cell.angle_alpha   90.00
_cell.angle_beta   90.00
_cell.angle_gamma   90.00
#
_symmetry.space_group_name_H-M   'P 1'
#
loop_
_entity.id
_entity.type
_entity.pdbx_description
1 polymer ?
#
loop_
_entity_poly.entity_id
_entity_poly.type
_entity_poly.pdbx_seq_one_letter_code
_entity_poly.pdbx_strand_id
1 'polypeptide(L)'
;MESTPRLSLKSAEDFSGSIEYRLDGQFWFRSCFARLHGDLLLIQRSGKQQAAVQLHSAKVELQADTGVTVRVEAPGSPFLSLRLNSGEAAQQWTEALQEATKAVSRFRDMVGSEVPLLSLSPAASPRTSPQPDPELEEGMRAAATRADLAAIALREEQERSKCLEKAMLEEQQRRQKAELRFQELEARFAAAEAEHEVQGLLRREELAGQSAEAGSLKTALAAERAARAASEAELEDLQSQLPKLRAEKEAAEATKQQQELHLNSQTADLEGEKACLSRRLQSAEKRLQAEQQCRQAAEERRGGAERRLAETEQQLEQTIKKLLLCQLRAQEAQQVPPQAQRVAELQEELQAEKSRHLQRREELEGQSAELSSLKDALATEREARAAADAELASLQSQLPKLQAERQAAEATKQQLQERLLSIETAQDDVKGQSAAELSSLKGALAAARAARDAAETELESLQSQLPKLRAERQAAEAAKQQLQERLLSMEAAQNELKGQSAELSSLKDALAVERAARANADAELENLQSQLPKLQAERQAAEATKQQLQERLLSMEAAQDDLNKSDRNLQEGLQQLAAERAARASAEAKLEAQMAKEQRFEAIQPDQQRAELLETRQQLAEAEQRLAQAEANSSGDALEQLQGELQEVRSSKGELQRQLVAALKTATALKAMSRAKAQ
;
A
#
# COMPACT_ATOMS: atom_id res chain seq x y z
N MET A 1 -25.67 -32.11 -52.31
CA MET A 1 -25.00 -32.59 -51.09
C MET A 1 -23.51 -32.52 -51.35
N GLU A 2 -22.94 -31.33 -51.16
CA GLU A 2 -21.50 -31.10 -51.33
C GLU A 2 -20.86 -31.24 -49.96
N SER A 3 -19.94 -32.20 -49.86
CA SER A 3 -19.13 -32.51 -48.68
C SER A 3 -18.15 -31.36 -48.43
N THR A 4 -18.53 -30.43 -47.55
CA THR A 4 -17.61 -29.45 -46.99
C THR A 4 -16.49 -30.14 -46.22
N PRO A 5 -15.21 -29.85 -46.51
CA PRO A 5 -14.10 -30.44 -45.79
C PRO A 5 -14.10 -29.93 -44.34
N ARG A 6 -14.28 -30.84 -43.38
CA ARG A 6 -14.03 -30.58 -41.96
C ARG A 6 -12.54 -30.26 -41.79
N LEU A 7 -12.22 -28.97 -41.71
CA LEU A 7 -10.92 -28.49 -41.26
C LEU A 7 -10.68 -29.05 -39.86
N SER A 8 -9.65 -29.89 -39.70
CA SER A 8 -9.19 -30.32 -38.40
C SER A 8 -8.72 -29.09 -37.64
N LEU A 9 -9.50 -28.65 -36.65
CA LEU A 9 -9.10 -27.61 -35.69
C LEU A 9 -7.77 -28.05 -35.08
N LYS A 10 -6.69 -27.37 -35.49
CA LYS A 10 -5.43 -27.37 -34.73
C LYS A 10 -5.80 -27.02 -33.29
N SER A 11 -5.19 -27.71 -32.32
CA SER A 11 -5.41 -27.46 -30.90
C SER A 11 -5.47 -25.96 -30.63
N ALA A 12 -6.52 -25.50 -29.94
CA ALA A 12 -6.84 -24.10 -29.68
C ALA A 12 -5.77 -23.33 -28.86
N GLU A 13 -4.59 -23.92 -28.66
CA GLU A 13 -3.54 -23.43 -27.77
C GLU A 13 -2.71 -22.29 -28.39
N ASP A 14 -2.79 -22.04 -29.70
CA ASP A 14 -2.04 -20.98 -30.37
C ASP A 14 -2.76 -20.39 -31.60
N PHE A 15 -4.00 -19.92 -31.46
CA PHE A 15 -4.66 -19.18 -32.55
C PHE A 15 -4.10 -17.75 -32.64
N SER A 16 -3.54 -17.36 -33.78
CA SER A 16 -2.95 -16.03 -33.96
C SER A 16 -3.14 -15.45 -35.36
N GLY A 17 -3.08 -14.13 -35.48
CA GLY A 17 -3.32 -13.44 -36.74
C GLY A 17 -3.23 -11.92 -36.65
N SER A 18 -3.12 -11.27 -37.80
CA SER A 18 -3.13 -9.81 -37.89
C SER A 18 -4.57 -9.27 -37.85
N ILE A 19 -4.78 -8.26 -37.01
CA ILE A 19 -6.09 -7.66 -36.74
C ILE A 19 -5.96 -6.13 -36.63
N GLU A 20 -7.07 -5.42 -36.83
CA GLU A 20 -7.24 -4.07 -36.29
C GLU A 20 -8.16 -4.15 -35.08
N TYR A 21 -7.91 -3.37 -34.03
CA TYR A 21 -8.74 -3.41 -32.83
C TYR A 21 -9.16 -2.02 -32.37
N ARG A 22 -10.28 -1.99 -31.65
CA ARG A 22 -10.86 -0.81 -31.02
C ARG A 22 -11.34 -1.15 -29.61
N LEU A 23 -10.96 -0.33 -28.62
CA LEU A 23 -11.47 -0.38 -27.25
C LEU A 23 -12.45 0.79 -27.03
N ASP A 24 -13.65 0.51 -26.53
CA ASP A 24 -14.58 1.52 -25.98
C ASP A 24 -14.86 2.75 -26.89
N GLY A 25 -14.96 2.52 -28.20
CA GLY A 25 -15.27 3.59 -29.16
C GLY A 25 -14.08 4.49 -29.53
N GLN A 26 -12.86 4.15 -29.12
CA GLN A 26 -11.63 4.85 -29.54
C GLN A 26 -11.30 4.63 -31.03
N PHE A 27 -10.21 5.23 -31.52
CA PHE A 27 -9.80 5.06 -32.91
C PHE A 27 -9.35 3.61 -33.20
N TRP A 28 -9.54 3.16 -34.44
CA TRP A 28 -9.01 1.88 -34.90
C TRP A 28 -7.49 1.94 -34.95
N PHE A 29 -6.82 1.11 -34.15
CA PHE A 29 -5.38 0.96 -34.22
C PHE A 29 -5.02 0.08 -35.43
N ARG A 30 -4.32 0.66 -36.39
CA ARG A 30 -3.90 -0.04 -37.61
C ARG A 30 -2.88 -1.13 -37.29
N SER A 31 -3.11 -2.32 -37.86
CA SER A 31 -2.21 -3.47 -37.92
C SER A 31 -1.57 -3.87 -36.58
N CYS A 32 -2.32 -4.66 -35.81
CA CYS A 32 -1.85 -5.34 -34.61
C CYS A 32 -1.79 -6.85 -34.86
N PHE A 33 -1.05 -7.56 -34.01
CA PHE A 33 -0.99 -9.01 -33.99
C PHE A 33 -1.72 -9.50 -32.75
N ALA A 34 -2.74 -10.33 -32.93
CA ALA A 34 -3.45 -10.96 -31.83
C ALA A 34 -3.04 -12.43 -31.70
N ARG A 35 -2.92 -12.89 -30.46
CA ARG A 35 -2.65 -14.28 -30.11
C ARG A 35 -3.56 -14.69 -28.96
N LEU A 36 -4.27 -15.78 -29.14
CA LEU A 36 -5.14 -16.40 -28.16
C LEU A 36 -4.36 -17.49 -27.43
N HIS A 37 -4.24 -17.36 -26.12
CA HIS A 37 -3.57 -18.32 -25.23
C HIS A 37 -4.54 -18.76 -24.13
N GLY A 38 -5.19 -19.91 -24.32
CA GLY A 38 -6.23 -20.38 -23.40
C GLY A 38 -7.39 -19.38 -23.32
N ASP A 39 -7.58 -18.76 -22.15
CA ASP A 39 -8.63 -17.77 -21.89
C ASP A 39 -8.17 -16.32 -22.09
N LEU A 40 -6.91 -16.11 -22.48
CA LEU A 40 -6.30 -14.80 -22.59
C LEU A 40 -6.08 -14.42 -24.05
N LEU A 41 -6.71 -13.33 -24.49
CA LEU A 41 -6.46 -12.70 -25.78
C LEU A 41 -5.40 -11.62 -25.63
N LEU A 42 -4.21 -11.85 -26.18
CA LEU A 42 -3.12 -10.87 -26.22
C LEU A 42 -3.13 -10.12 -27.55
N ILE A 43 -3.05 -8.80 -27.49
CA ILE A 43 -2.92 -7.93 -28.67
C ILE A 43 -1.58 -7.19 -28.56
N GLN A 44 -0.74 -7.34 -29.58
CA GLN A 44 0.60 -6.76 -29.65
C GLN A 44 0.76 -5.86 -30.88
N ARG A 45 1.55 -4.80 -30.74
CA ARG A 45 1.97 -3.94 -31.85
C ARG A 45 3.47 -3.68 -31.72
N SER A 46 4.22 -3.96 -32.78
CA SER A 46 5.69 -3.79 -32.79
C SER A 46 6.38 -4.48 -31.61
N GLY A 47 5.96 -5.70 -31.26
CA GLY A 47 6.50 -6.49 -30.15
C GLY A 47 6.06 -6.04 -28.75
N LYS A 48 5.30 -4.95 -28.61
CA LYS A 48 4.79 -4.47 -27.31
C LYS A 48 3.32 -4.87 -27.13
N GLN A 49 3.00 -5.48 -26.00
CA GLN A 49 1.63 -5.78 -25.58
C GLN A 49 0.84 -4.47 -25.43
N GLN A 50 -0.24 -4.36 -26.18
CA GLN A 50 -1.16 -3.21 -26.16
C GLN A 50 -2.36 -3.48 -25.26
N ALA A 51 -2.89 -4.70 -25.34
CA ALA A 51 -4.00 -5.15 -24.52
C ALA A 51 -3.87 -6.63 -24.19
N ALA A 52 -4.36 -7.01 -23.01
CA ALA A 52 -4.67 -8.37 -22.65
C ALA A 52 -6.12 -8.41 -22.17
N VAL A 53 -6.93 -9.23 -22.82
CA VAL A 53 -8.35 -9.36 -22.50
C VAL A 53 -8.60 -10.78 -22.03
N GLN A 54 -9.04 -10.90 -20.77
CA GLN A 54 -9.45 -12.17 -20.22
C GLN A 54 -10.88 -12.48 -20.69
N LEU A 55 -11.05 -13.61 -21.37
CA LEU A 55 -12.29 -13.99 -22.04
C LEU A 55 -13.29 -14.70 -21.11
N HIS A 56 -13.07 -14.64 -19.79
CA HIS A 56 -13.92 -15.29 -18.81
C HIS A 56 -15.34 -14.70 -18.88
N SER A 57 -16.32 -15.54 -19.23
CA SER A 57 -17.71 -15.11 -19.43
C SER A 57 -17.90 -14.03 -20.51
N ALA A 58 -16.98 -13.92 -21.47
CA ALA A 58 -17.10 -12.95 -22.55
C ALA A 58 -18.17 -13.36 -23.58
N LYS A 59 -19.01 -12.42 -23.98
CA LYS A 59 -19.95 -12.58 -25.10
C LYS A 59 -19.22 -12.23 -26.39
N VAL A 60 -19.17 -13.18 -27.33
CA VAL A 60 -18.49 -13.02 -28.63
C VAL A 60 -19.54 -13.06 -29.75
N GLU A 61 -19.70 -11.95 -30.46
CA GLU A 61 -20.67 -11.80 -31.54
C GLU A 61 -19.99 -11.31 -32.83
N LEU A 62 -20.31 -11.95 -33.96
CA LEU A 62 -19.95 -11.45 -35.28
C LEU A 62 -20.95 -10.38 -35.70
N GLN A 63 -20.47 -9.17 -35.98
CA GLN A 63 -21.33 -8.04 -36.34
C GLN A 63 -21.85 -8.21 -37.77
N ALA A 64 -23.16 -8.40 -37.92
CA ALA A 64 -23.80 -8.74 -39.20
C ALA A 64 -23.72 -7.63 -40.27
N ASP A 65 -23.51 -6.37 -39.84
CA ASP A 65 -23.44 -5.19 -40.70
C ASP A 65 -22.16 -5.12 -41.54
N THR A 66 -21.06 -5.65 -41.02
CA THR A 66 -19.75 -5.60 -41.67
C THR A 66 -19.25 -6.97 -42.08
N GLY A 67 -19.71 -8.05 -41.44
CA GLY A 67 -19.28 -9.44 -41.71
C GLY A 67 -17.80 -9.71 -41.43
N VAL A 68 -17.06 -8.69 -40.99
CA VAL A 68 -15.60 -8.68 -40.84
C VAL A 68 -15.19 -8.21 -39.43
N THR A 69 -16.17 -7.76 -38.63
CA THR A 69 -15.95 -7.26 -37.27
C THR A 69 -16.46 -8.26 -36.24
N VAL A 70 -15.59 -8.67 -35.32
CA VAL A 70 -15.92 -9.52 -34.17
C VAL A 70 -15.96 -8.64 -32.92
N ARG A 71 -17.07 -8.68 -32.19
CA ARG A 71 -17.27 -7.95 -30.94
C ARG A 71 -17.09 -8.90 -29.75
N VAL A 72 -16.26 -8.49 -28.79
CA VAL A 72 -16.00 -9.21 -27.55
C VAL A 72 -16.39 -8.31 -26.38
N GLU A 73 -17.32 -8.77 -25.56
CA GLU A 73 -17.83 -8.09 -24.38
C GLU A 73 -17.59 -8.96 -23.15
N ALA A 74 -16.58 -8.62 -22.35
CA ALA A 74 -16.27 -9.31 -21.09
C ALA A 74 -16.78 -8.50 -19.90
N PRO A 75 -17.42 -9.13 -18.89
CA PRO A 75 -17.94 -8.41 -17.73
C PRO A 75 -16.83 -7.68 -16.97
N GLY A 76 -17.00 -6.37 -16.78
CA GLY A 76 -16.01 -5.52 -16.10
C GLY A 76 -14.84 -5.04 -16.98
N SER A 77 -14.85 -5.34 -18.29
CA SER A 77 -13.85 -4.86 -19.25
C SER A 77 -14.49 -3.97 -20.33
N PRO A 78 -13.74 -3.01 -20.92
CA PRO A 78 -14.23 -2.18 -22.02
C PRO A 78 -14.55 -3.04 -23.25
N PHE A 79 -15.47 -2.57 -24.09
CA PHE A 79 -15.87 -3.30 -25.30
C PHE A 79 -14.70 -3.40 -26.29
N LEU A 80 -14.37 -4.61 -26.72
CA LEU A 80 -13.34 -4.86 -27.72
C LEU A 80 -14.00 -5.19 -29.07
N SER A 81 -13.66 -4.43 -30.11
CA SER A 81 -14.04 -4.74 -31.50
C SER A 81 -12.79 -5.09 -32.29
N LEU A 82 -12.78 -6.26 -32.94
CA LEU A 82 -11.70 -6.75 -33.80
C LEU A 82 -12.17 -6.69 -35.25
N ARG A 83 -11.46 -5.96 -36.10
CA ARG A 83 -11.71 -5.94 -37.54
C ARG A 83 -10.63 -6.75 -38.24
N LEU A 84 -11.07 -7.65 -39.10
CA LEU A 84 -10.21 -8.60 -39.79
C LEU A 84 -10.09 -8.25 -41.27
N ASN A 85 -9.23 -8.96 -42.00
CA ASN A 85 -9.03 -8.70 -43.42
C ASN A 85 -10.07 -9.38 -44.31
N SER A 86 -10.75 -10.42 -43.81
CA SER A 86 -11.77 -11.17 -44.54
C SER A 86 -12.89 -11.66 -43.60
N GLY A 87 -14.07 -11.92 -44.17
CA GLY A 87 -15.19 -12.48 -43.41
C GLY A 87 -14.93 -13.91 -42.92
N GLU A 88 -14.17 -14.70 -43.69
CA GLU A 88 -13.72 -16.04 -43.27
C GLU A 88 -12.80 -15.95 -42.04
N ALA A 89 -11.86 -15.00 -42.02
CA ALA A 89 -11.03 -14.76 -40.84
C ALA A 89 -11.89 -14.33 -39.64
N ALA A 90 -12.91 -13.50 -39.85
CA ALA A 90 -13.86 -13.11 -38.80
C ALA A 90 -14.65 -14.28 -38.24
N GLN A 91 -15.08 -15.22 -39.09
CA GLN A 91 -15.71 -16.46 -38.63
C GLN A 91 -14.75 -17.33 -37.84
N GLN A 92 -13.52 -17.55 -38.33
CA GLN A 92 -12.51 -18.35 -37.63
C GLN A 92 -12.15 -17.75 -36.25
N TRP A 93 -11.97 -16.43 -36.16
CA TRP A 93 -11.75 -15.74 -34.89
C TRP A 93 -12.96 -15.83 -33.96
N THR A 94 -14.18 -15.72 -34.50
CA THR A 94 -15.41 -15.87 -33.70
C THR A 94 -15.50 -17.27 -33.10
N GLU A 95 -15.27 -18.31 -33.90
CA GLU A 95 -15.29 -19.71 -33.45
C GLU A 95 -14.20 -19.99 -32.40
N ALA A 96 -12.97 -19.57 -32.66
CA ALA A 96 -11.85 -19.75 -31.73
C ALA A 96 -12.09 -19.05 -30.38
N LEU A 97 -12.58 -17.81 -30.39
CA LEU A 97 -12.89 -17.07 -29.17
C LEU A 97 -14.07 -17.68 -28.40
N GLN A 98 -15.12 -18.14 -29.10
CA GLN A 98 -16.24 -18.83 -28.47
C GLN A 98 -15.83 -20.18 -27.86
N GLU A 99 -14.93 -20.91 -28.52
CA GLU A 99 -14.37 -22.16 -28.00
C GLU A 99 -13.53 -21.92 -26.74
N ALA A 100 -12.67 -20.89 -26.75
CA ALA A 100 -11.90 -20.47 -25.58
C ALA A 100 -12.81 -20.11 -24.39
N THR A 101 -13.87 -19.33 -24.60
CA THR A 101 -14.82 -19.00 -23.52
C THR A 101 -15.53 -20.24 -22.97
N LYS A 102 -15.87 -21.22 -23.81
CA LYS A 102 -16.52 -22.48 -23.41
C LYS A 102 -15.58 -23.44 -22.67
N ALA A 103 -14.29 -23.48 -23.03
CA ALA A 103 -13.32 -24.33 -22.36
C ALA A 103 -13.16 -23.95 -20.87
N VAL A 104 -13.22 -22.65 -20.59
CA VAL A 104 -13.05 -22.10 -19.24
C VAL A 104 -14.27 -22.32 -18.36
N SER A 105 -15.49 -22.23 -18.92
CA SER A 105 -16.71 -22.52 -18.15
C SER A 105 -16.78 -23.99 -17.72
N ARG A 106 -16.35 -24.92 -18.58
CA ARG A 106 -16.31 -26.36 -18.24
C ARG A 106 -15.33 -26.70 -17.13
N PHE A 107 -14.20 -25.99 -17.03
CA PHE A 107 -13.24 -26.22 -15.96
C PHE A 107 -13.77 -25.77 -14.59
N ARG A 108 -14.57 -24.69 -14.57
CA ARG A 108 -15.18 -24.18 -13.33
C ARG A 108 -16.25 -25.11 -12.76
N ASP A 109 -17.07 -25.71 -13.61
CA ASP A 109 -18.10 -26.67 -13.19
C ASP A 109 -17.48 -27.97 -12.63
N MET A 110 -16.24 -28.29 -12.99
CA MET A 110 -15.49 -29.44 -12.45
C MET A 110 -14.85 -29.20 -11.07
N VAL A 111 -14.63 -27.96 -10.65
CA VAL A 111 -13.91 -27.63 -9.39
C VAL A 111 -14.89 -27.20 -8.27
N GLY A 112 -16.19 -27.11 -8.56
CA GLY A 112 -17.22 -26.64 -7.64
C GLY A 112 -18.05 -27.71 -6.91
N SER A 113 -17.53 -28.92 -6.63
CA SER A 113 -18.25 -29.91 -5.82
C SER A 113 -17.87 -29.86 -4.35
N GLU A 114 -18.86 -29.56 -3.52
CA GLU A 114 -18.87 -29.39 -2.07
C GLU A 114 -18.21 -30.54 -1.26
N VAL A 115 -17.47 -30.18 -0.20
CA VAL A 115 -16.99 -31.08 0.86
C VAL A 115 -17.74 -30.77 2.16
N PRO A 116 -18.49 -31.70 2.77
CA PRO A 116 -19.19 -31.46 4.02
C PRO A 116 -18.28 -31.72 5.23
N LEU A 117 -18.27 -30.76 6.18
CA LEU A 117 -17.52 -30.81 7.44
C LEU A 117 -18.21 -31.73 8.47
N LEU A 118 -17.43 -32.66 9.02
CA LEU A 118 -17.78 -33.56 10.12
C LEU A 118 -17.83 -32.80 11.46
N SER A 119 -18.92 -32.96 12.21
CA SER A 119 -19.06 -32.53 13.60
C SER A 119 -18.72 -33.67 14.56
N LEU A 120 -17.93 -33.39 15.60
CA LEU A 120 -17.55 -34.34 16.65
C LEU A 120 -18.39 -34.09 17.91
N SER A 121 -19.06 -35.15 18.39
CA SER A 121 -19.60 -35.31 19.75
C SER A 121 -18.56 -35.94 20.68
N PRO A 122 -18.72 -35.80 22.02
CA PRO A 122 -18.88 -36.99 22.86
C PRO A 122 -19.95 -36.78 23.96
N ALA A 123 -20.94 -37.67 24.10
CA ALA A 123 -20.94 -38.95 24.83
C ALA A 123 -21.16 -38.80 26.36
N ALA A 124 -22.32 -39.30 26.78
CA ALA A 124 -22.84 -39.36 28.14
C ALA A 124 -22.38 -40.61 28.92
N SER A 125 -22.43 -40.57 30.26
CA SER A 125 -23.07 -41.61 31.10
C SER A 125 -23.09 -41.26 32.60
N PRO A 126 -24.19 -41.55 33.33
CA PRO A 126 -24.35 -41.43 34.79
C PRO A 126 -24.35 -42.81 35.50
N ARG A 127 -24.10 -42.86 36.82
CA ARG A 127 -24.44 -44.00 37.72
C ARG A 127 -24.25 -43.61 39.20
N THR A 128 -25.35 -43.44 39.95
CA THR A 128 -25.98 -44.37 40.93
C THR A 128 -25.45 -44.28 42.37
N SER A 129 -26.36 -43.84 43.24
CA SER A 129 -26.52 -44.02 44.70
C SER A 129 -26.34 -45.50 45.15
N PRO A 130 -26.18 -45.84 46.46
CA PRO A 130 -27.28 -45.76 47.44
C PRO A 130 -26.93 -45.47 48.93
N GLN A 131 -27.95 -45.05 49.69
CA GLN A 131 -28.04 -45.06 51.16
C GLN A 131 -28.04 -46.50 51.73
N PRO A 132 -27.88 -46.64 53.06
CA PRO A 132 -28.94 -47.31 53.81
C PRO A 132 -29.32 -46.63 55.14
N ASP A 133 -30.42 -47.18 55.66
CA ASP A 133 -31.40 -46.75 56.65
C ASP A 133 -30.96 -46.64 58.13
N PRO A 134 -31.82 -46.03 58.98
CA PRO A 134 -31.57 -45.70 60.37
C PRO A 134 -32.06 -46.81 61.34
N GLU A 135 -31.88 -46.54 62.64
CA GLU A 135 -32.38 -47.30 63.82
C GLU A 135 -31.37 -48.23 64.49
N LEU A 136 -30.67 -47.70 65.52
CA LEU A 136 -30.67 -48.34 66.84
C LEU A 136 -30.27 -47.30 67.90
N GLU A 137 -31.28 -46.86 68.65
CA GLU A 137 -31.16 -45.93 69.76
C GLU A 137 -30.73 -46.62 71.06
N GLU A 138 -30.17 -45.79 71.95
CA GLU A 138 -30.23 -45.93 73.42
C GLU A 138 -29.35 -47.00 74.09
N GLY A 139 -28.08 -46.63 74.28
CA GLY A 139 -27.21 -47.29 75.27
C GLY A 139 -25.88 -46.60 75.58
N MET A 140 -25.47 -45.55 74.86
CA MET A 140 -24.11 -44.99 74.96
C MET A 140 -24.02 -43.46 75.08
N ARG A 141 -25.02 -42.80 75.70
CA ARG A 141 -25.07 -41.31 75.77
C ARG A 141 -24.14 -40.63 76.79
N ALA A 142 -23.25 -41.35 77.48
CA ALA A 142 -22.29 -40.73 78.43
C ALA A 142 -20.80 -40.95 78.10
N ALA A 143 -20.46 -41.90 77.23
CA ALA A 143 -19.10 -42.09 76.69
C ALA A 143 -18.96 -41.54 75.25
N ALA A 144 -20.08 -41.45 74.50
CA ALA A 144 -20.11 -40.87 73.15
C ALA A 144 -19.77 -39.38 73.13
N THR A 145 -20.15 -38.59 74.14
CA THR A 145 -19.84 -37.14 74.13
C THR A 145 -18.35 -36.82 74.25
N ARG A 146 -17.53 -37.70 74.84
CA ARG A 146 -16.06 -37.54 74.81
C ARG A 146 -15.43 -38.06 73.53
N ALA A 147 -15.95 -39.15 72.96
CA ALA A 147 -15.48 -39.68 71.68
C ALA A 147 -15.87 -38.77 70.51
N ASP A 148 -17.05 -38.18 70.54
CA ASP A 148 -17.57 -37.24 69.54
C ASP A 148 -16.82 -35.91 69.61
N LEU A 149 -16.52 -35.39 70.80
CA LEU A 149 -15.68 -34.19 70.94
C LEU A 149 -14.23 -34.44 70.48
N ALA A 150 -13.66 -35.62 70.76
CA ALA A 150 -12.34 -36.00 70.24
C ALA A 150 -12.35 -36.20 68.71
N ALA A 151 -13.43 -36.77 68.16
CA ALA A 151 -13.60 -36.93 66.72
C ALA A 151 -13.84 -35.60 65.98
N ILE A 152 -14.54 -34.66 66.62
CA ILE A 152 -14.71 -33.29 66.11
C ILE A 152 -13.36 -32.57 66.13
N ALA A 153 -12.61 -32.64 67.24
CA ALA A 153 -11.28 -32.03 67.32
C ALA A 153 -10.30 -32.61 66.28
N LEU A 154 -10.31 -33.93 66.07
CA LEU A 154 -9.50 -34.59 65.05
C LEU A 154 -9.94 -34.20 63.63
N ARG A 155 -11.24 -34.04 63.38
CA ARG A 155 -11.76 -33.53 62.09
C ARG A 155 -11.35 -32.09 61.84
N GLU A 156 -11.45 -31.22 62.84
CA GLU A 156 -11.01 -29.83 62.73
C GLU A 156 -9.50 -29.75 62.47
N GLU A 157 -8.69 -30.60 63.10
CA GLU A 157 -7.25 -30.67 62.86
C GLU A 157 -6.94 -31.19 61.44
N GLN A 158 -7.67 -32.22 60.98
CA GLN A 158 -7.56 -32.72 59.60
C GLN A 158 -8.01 -31.68 58.57
N GLU A 159 -9.05 -30.91 58.85
CA GLU A 159 -9.50 -29.83 57.96
C GLU A 159 -8.51 -28.67 57.96
N ARG A 160 -7.93 -28.31 59.11
CA ARG A 160 -6.83 -27.33 59.18
C ARG A 160 -5.60 -27.80 58.40
N SER A 161 -5.25 -29.07 58.52
CA SER A 161 -4.14 -29.67 57.76
C SER A 161 -4.42 -29.64 56.25
N LYS A 162 -5.64 -29.99 55.80
CA LYS A 162 -6.04 -29.89 54.40
C LYS A 162 -6.06 -28.44 53.89
N CYS A 163 -6.51 -27.49 54.71
CA CYS A 163 -6.47 -26.07 54.37
C CYS A 163 -5.03 -25.55 54.24
N LEU A 164 -4.12 -25.99 55.12
CA LEU A 164 -2.70 -25.66 55.05
C LEU A 164 -2.03 -26.27 53.81
N GLU A 165 -2.31 -27.54 53.50
CA GLU A 165 -1.81 -28.18 52.27
C GLU A 165 -2.31 -27.47 51.01
N LYS A 166 -3.60 -27.11 50.99
CA LYS A 166 -4.18 -26.35 49.88
C LYS A 166 -3.54 -24.95 49.75
N ALA A 167 -3.33 -24.26 50.86
CA ALA A 167 -2.66 -22.95 50.87
C ALA A 167 -1.21 -23.05 50.38
N MET A 168 -0.47 -24.08 50.81
CA MET A 168 0.90 -24.33 50.33
C MET A 168 0.94 -24.64 48.82
N LEU A 169 -0.01 -25.44 48.33
CA LEU A 169 -0.10 -25.76 46.90
C LEU A 169 -0.45 -24.52 46.07
N GLU A 170 -1.38 -23.69 46.54
CA GLU A 170 -1.72 -22.42 45.89
C GLU A 170 -0.55 -21.44 45.88
N GLU A 171 0.23 -21.40 46.97
CA GLU A 171 1.45 -20.57 47.03
C GLU A 171 2.53 -21.10 46.08
N GLN A 172 2.72 -22.42 46.00
CA GLN A 172 3.66 -23.04 45.06
C GLN A 172 3.25 -22.75 43.60
N GLN A 173 1.96 -22.82 43.28
CA GLN A 173 1.44 -22.44 41.96
C GLN A 173 1.64 -20.95 41.67
N ARG A 174 1.44 -20.07 42.66
CA ARG A 174 1.74 -18.63 42.51
C ARG A 174 3.21 -18.39 42.22
N ARG A 175 4.12 -19.09 42.90
CA ARG A 175 5.56 -19.02 42.66
C ARG A 175 5.93 -19.49 41.25
N GLN A 176 5.43 -20.65 40.82
CA GLN A 176 5.66 -21.15 39.45
C GLN A 176 5.11 -20.19 38.39
N LYS A 177 3.93 -19.61 38.61
CA LYS A 177 3.35 -18.63 37.69
C LYS A 177 4.15 -17.31 37.65
N ALA A 178 4.70 -16.88 38.78
CA ALA A 178 5.57 -15.71 38.84
C ALA A 178 6.91 -15.97 38.11
N GLU A 179 7.46 -17.17 38.25
CA GLU A 179 8.70 -17.59 37.61
C GLU A 179 8.55 -17.68 36.08
N LEU A 180 7.44 -18.24 35.59
CA LEU A 180 7.13 -18.23 34.15
C LEU A 180 6.98 -16.81 33.59
N ARG A 181 6.31 -15.92 34.32
CA ARG A 181 6.20 -14.51 33.93
C ARG A 181 7.54 -13.80 33.90
N PHE A 182 8.43 -14.14 34.82
CA PHE A 182 9.78 -13.59 34.86
C PHE A 182 10.58 -14.05 33.63
N GLN A 183 10.53 -15.35 33.30
CA GLN A 183 11.18 -15.88 32.10
C GLN A 183 10.60 -15.29 30.80
N GLU A 184 9.29 -15.06 30.72
CA GLU A 184 8.66 -14.38 29.58
C GLU A 184 9.15 -12.93 29.42
N LEU A 185 9.35 -12.23 30.53
CA LEU A 185 9.87 -10.86 30.51
C LEU A 185 11.35 -10.82 30.10
N GLU A 186 12.17 -11.75 30.60
CA GLU A 186 13.57 -11.87 30.16
C GLU A 186 13.66 -12.18 28.66
N ALA A 187 12.83 -13.09 28.15
CA ALA A 187 12.80 -13.40 26.71
C ALA A 187 12.39 -12.20 25.86
N ARG A 188 11.41 -11.40 26.33
CA ARG A 188 11.01 -10.15 25.65
C ARG A 188 12.11 -9.09 25.68
N PHE A 189 12.85 -8.98 26.78
CA PHE A 189 13.95 -8.04 26.89
C PHE A 189 15.10 -8.42 25.93
N ALA A 190 15.48 -9.70 25.91
CA ALA A 190 16.47 -10.22 24.98
C ALA A 190 16.07 -10.04 23.50
N ALA A 191 14.78 -10.23 23.18
CA ALA A 191 14.26 -9.97 21.83
C ALA A 191 14.34 -8.48 21.45
N ALA A 192 14.00 -7.57 22.37
CA ALA A 192 14.08 -6.13 22.15
C ALA A 192 15.53 -5.66 21.97
N GLU A 193 16.49 -6.22 22.73
CA GLU A 193 17.91 -5.93 22.55
C GLU A 193 18.41 -6.40 21.17
N ALA A 194 18.04 -7.61 20.74
CA ALA A 194 18.38 -8.11 19.40
C ALA A 194 17.78 -7.26 18.28
N GLU A 195 16.52 -6.81 18.41
CA GLU A 195 15.91 -5.89 17.45
C GLU A 195 16.65 -4.55 17.37
N HIS A 196 17.06 -4.01 18.51
CA HIS A 196 17.82 -2.76 18.56
C HIS A 196 19.22 -2.90 17.91
N GLU A 197 19.90 -4.03 18.11
CA GLU A 197 21.17 -4.32 17.43
C GLU A 197 21.00 -4.44 15.91
N VAL A 198 19.95 -5.14 15.45
CA VAL A 198 19.64 -5.26 14.01
C VAL A 198 19.34 -3.90 13.39
N GLN A 199 18.55 -3.04 14.06
CA GLN A 199 18.31 -1.67 13.61
C GLN A 199 19.60 -0.83 13.58
N GLY A 200 20.50 -1.04 14.54
CA GLY A 200 21.81 -0.40 14.57
C GLY A 200 22.70 -0.81 13.38
N LEU A 201 22.68 -2.09 12.99
CA LEU A 201 23.41 -2.60 11.83
C LEU A 201 22.82 -2.09 10.51
N LEU A 202 21.49 -2.11 10.37
CA LEU A 202 20.81 -1.57 9.19
C LEU A 202 21.14 -0.08 8.97
N ARG A 203 21.11 0.74 10.03
CA ARG A 203 21.52 2.16 9.93
C ARG A 203 22.98 2.33 9.53
N ARG A 204 23.88 1.44 9.98
CA ARG A 204 25.30 1.48 9.58
C ARG A 204 25.48 1.09 8.11
N GLU A 205 24.73 0.12 7.62
CA GLU A 205 24.72 -0.26 6.20
C GLU A 205 24.12 0.85 5.32
N GLU A 206 23.03 1.49 5.75
CA GLU A 206 22.44 2.62 5.04
C GLU A 206 23.41 3.80 4.94
N LEU A 207 24.09 4.15 6.04
CA LEU A 207 25.10 5.21 6.04
C LEU A 207 26.34 4.85 5.20
N ALA A 208 26.76 3.58 5.20
CA ALA A 208 27.84 3.10 4.35
C ALA A 208 27.46 3.11 2.87
N GLY A 209 26.23 2.70 2.54
CA GLY A 209 25.65 2.76 1.19
C GLY A 209 25.57 4.18 0.66
N GLN A 210 25.05 5.12 1.46
CA GLN A 210 24.99 6.54 1.10
C GLN A 210 26.38 7.15 0.91
N SER A 211 27.39 6.75 1.69
CA SER A 211 28.77 7.20 1.51
C SER A 211 29.41 6.63 0.24
N ALA A 212 29.15 5.37 -0.09
CA ALA A 212 29.64 4.73 -1.32
C ALA A 212 28.96 5.31 -2.57
N GLU A 213 27.65 5.55 -2.52
CA GLU A 213 26.90 6.21 -3.60
C GLU A 213 27.34 7.65 -3.80
N ALA A 214 27.59 8.42 -2.73
CA ALA A 214 28.14 9.77 -2.83
C ALA A 214 29.55 9.79 -3.45
N GLY A 215 30.39 8.79 -3.15
CA GLY A 215 31.71 8.62 -3.77
C GLY A 215 31.62 8.26 -5.26
N SER A 216 30.71 7.36 -5.62
CA SER A 216 30.42 6.94 -6.99
C SER A 216 29.85 8.09 -7.84
N LEU A 217 28.88 8.84 -7.31
CA LEU A 217 28.29 9.98 -8.00
C LEU A 217 29.31 11.11 -8.18
N LYS A 218 30.20 11.34 -7.21
CA LYS A 218 31.26 12.35 -7.34
C LYS A 218 32.30 11.98 -8.40
N THR A 219 32.64 10.69 -8.52
CA THR A 219 33.55 10.20 -9.57
C THR A 219 32.86 10.19 -10.94
N ALA A 220 31.60 9.80 -11.04
CA ALA A 220 30.82 9.88 -12.27
C ALA A 220 30.65 11.33 -12.76
N LEU A 221 30.36 12.28 -11.86
CA LEU A 221 30.25 13.70 -12.19
C LEU A 221 31.60 14.30 -12.63
N ALA A 222 32.71 13.85 -12.04
CA ALA A 222 34.05 14.25 -12.47
C ALA A 222 34.40 13.69 -13.85
N ALA A 223 34.04 12.43 -14.12
CA ALA A 223 34.21 11.81 -15.44
C ALA A 223 33.35 12.50 -16.51
N GLU A 224 32.10 12.86 -16.19
CA GLU A 224 31.23 13.57 -17.13
C GLU A 224 31.75 14.99 -17.43
N ARG A 225 32.26 15.70 -16.42
CA ARG A 225 32.91 17.01 -16.61
C ARG A 225 34.18 16.91 -17.46
N ALA A 226 34.99 15.87 -17.27
CA ALA A 226 36.17 15.62 -18.08
C ALA A 226 35.79 15.29 -19.54
N ALA A 227 34.75 14.47 -19.75
CA ALA A 227 34.24 14.16 -21.08
C ALA A 227 33.67 15.40 -21.79
N ARG A 228 32.92 16.25 -21.08
CA ARG A 228 32.43 17.52 -21.61
C ARG A 228 33.58 18.46 -21.99
N ALA A 229 34.58 18.61 -21.13
CA ALA A 229 35.76 19.43 -21.42
C ALA A 229 36.54 18.90 -22.64
N ALA A 230 36.65 17.58 -22.81
CA ALA A 230 37.25 16.98 -24.00
C ALA A 230 36.42 17.28 -25.26
N SER A 231 35.09 17.14 -25.20
CA SER A 231 34.22 17.45 -26.34
C SER A 231 34.19 18.95 -26.68
N GLU A 232 34.32 19.83 -25.69
CA GLU A 232 34.43 21.28 -25.90
C GLU A 232 35.76 21.63 -26.56
N ALA A 233 36.86 20.99 -26.16
CA ALA A 233 38.16 21.17 -26.81
C ALA A 233 38.16 20.65 -28.27
N GLU A 234 37.51 19.52 -28.54
CA GLU A 234 37.31 19.02 -29.92
C GLU A 234 36.45 19.97 -30.75
N LEU A 235 35.40 20.56 -30.16
CA LEU A 235 34.58 21.57 -30.83
C LEU A 235 35.35 22.85 -31.12
N GLU A 236 36.20 23.32 -30.21
CA GLU A 236 37.08 24.46 -30.45
C GLU A 236 38.12 24.18 -31.55
N ASP A 237 38.71 22.98 -31.57
CA ASP A 237 39.63 22.58 -32.64
C ASP A 237 38.91 22.53 -34.00
N LEU A 238 37.73 21.89 -34.08
CA LEU A 238 36.91 21.87 -35.29
C LEU A 238 36.46 23.28 -35.73
N GLN A 239 36.12 24.16 -34.78
CA GLN A 239 35.80 25.56 -35.08
C GLN A 239 37.01 26.33 -35.59
N SER A 240 38.22 26.02 -35.12
CA SER A 240 39.47 26.61 -35.62
C SER A 240 39.85 26.11 -37.03
N GLN A 241 39.45 24.89 -37.38
CA GLN A 241 39.71 24.27 -38.68
C GLN A 241 38.70 24.70 -39.76
N LEU A 242 37.45 25.01 -39.39
CA LEU A 242 36.42 25.50 -40.30
C LEU A 242 36.84 26.69 -41.19
N PRO A 243 37.47 27.76 -40.69
CA PRO A 243 37.94 28.85 -41.54
C PRO A 243 39.05 28.42 -42.50
N LYS A 244 39.92 27.48 -42.11
CA LYS A 244 40.96 26.93 -43.00
C LYS A 244 40.33 26.12 -44.13
N LEU A 245 39.40 25.22 -43.82
CA LEU A 245 38.68 24.42 -44.80
C LEU A 245 37.81 25.29 -45.73
N ARG A 246 37.23 26.38 -45.22
CA ARG A 246 36.52 27.37 -46.04
C ARG A 246 37.46 28.09 -47.00
N ALA A 247 38.63 28.53 -46.52
CA ALA A 247 39.64 29.17 -47.36
C ALA A 247 40.21 28.22 -48.42
N GLU A 248 40.45 26.95 -48.06
CA GLU A 248 40.89 25.91 -49.01
C GLU A 248 39.81 25.63 -50.07
N LYS A 249 38.54 25.55 -49.66
CA LYS A 249 37.42 25.40 -50.59
C LYS A 249 37.29 26.60 -51.53
N GLU A 250 37.37 27.83 -51.01
CA GLU A 250 37.32 29.04 -51.83
C GLU A 250 38.52 29.12 -52.79
N ALA A 251 39.71 28.70 -52.36
CA ALA A 251 40.88 28.60 -53.25
C ALA A 251 40.71 27.52 -54.33
N ALA A 252 40.13 26.37 -53.98
CA ALA A 252 39.81 25.31 -54.94
C ALA A 252 38.73 25.76 -55.95
N GLU A 253 37.71 26.49 -55.50
CA GLU A 253 36.68 27.06 -56.38
C GLU A 253 37.27 28.15 -57.29
N ALA A 254 38.16 29.01 -56.78
CA ALA A 254 38.84 30.04 -57.57
C ALA A 254 39.77 29.43 -58.64
N THR A 255 40.53 28.38 -58.30
CA THR A 255 41.37 27.67 -59.27
C THR A 255 40.54 26.95 -60.33
N LYS A 256 39.42 26.33 -59.95
CA LYS A 256 38.46 25.75 -60.90
C LYS A 256 37.89 26.81 -61.85
N GLN A 257 37.48 27.98 -61.34
CA GLN A 257 36.99 29.07 -62.18
C GLN A 257 38.06 29.59 -63.15
N GLN A 258 39.32 29.70 -62.70
CA GLN A 258 40.44 30.05 -63.58
C GLN A 258 40.68 29.00 -64.67
N GLN A 259 40.59 27.70 -64.34
CA GLN A 259 40.69 26.63 -65.31
C GLN A 259 39.54 26.66 -66.32
N GLU A 260 38.31 26.90 -65.89
CA GLU A 260 37.14 27.05 -66.78
C GLU A 260 37.31 28.25 -67.72
N LEU A 261 37.80 29.39 -67.23
CA LEU A 261 38.11 30.55 -68.07
C LEU A 261 39.22 30.23 -69.09
N HIS A 262 40.25 29.50 -68.68
CA HIS A 262 41.34 29.10 -69.57
C HIS A 262 40.85 28.14 -70.66
N LEU A 263 40.04 27.14 -70.31
CA LEU A 263 39.43 26.20 -71.26
C LEU A 263 38.50 26.94 -72.23
N ASN A 264 37.68 27.87 -71.73
CA ASN A 264 36.79 28.67 -72.57
C ASN A 264 37.56 29.54 -73.58
N SER A 265 38.68 30.14 -73.15
CA SER A 265 39.59 30.86 -74.06
C SER A 265 40.15 29.92 -75.13
N GLN A 266 40.65 28.75 -74.74
CA GLN A 266 41.18 27.77 -75.70
C GLN A 266 40.11 27.30 -76.69
N THR A 267 38.87 27.09 -76.24
CA THR A 267 37.77 26.73 -77.15
C THR A 267 37.45 27.85 -78.13
N ALA A 268 37.47 29.12 -77.70
CA ALA A 268 37.27 30.25 -78.58
C ALA A 268 38.39 30.38 -79.63
N ASP A 269 39.64 30.15 -79.23
CA ASP A 269 40.79 30.15 -80.13
C ASP A 269 40.67 29.03 -81.17
N LEU A 270 40.33 27.81 -80.76
CA LEU A 270 40.12 26.66 -81.64
C LEU A 270 38.93 26.87 -82.61
N GLU A 271 37.85 27.50 -82.14
CA GLU A 271 36.73 27.89 -83.01
C GLU A 271 37.15 28.94 -84.04
N GLY A 272 37.99 29.90 -83.64
CA GLY A 272 38.61 30.87 -84.54
C GLY A 272 39.48 30.22 -85.62
N GLU A 273 40.32 29.27 -85.23
CA GLU A 273 41.14 28.48 -86.15
C GLU A 273 40.29 27.64 -87.09
N LYS A 274 39.26 26.96 -86.58
CA LYS A 274 38.30 26.19 -87.39
C LYS A 274 37.63 27.09 -88.43
N ALA A 275 37.20 28.29 -88.06
CA ALA A 275 36.62 29.27 -88.98
C ALA A 275 37.63 29.77 -90.02
N CYS A 276 38.90 29.94 -89.65
CA CYS A 276 39.98 30.27 -90.58
C CYS A 276 40.24 29.14 -91.59
N LEU A 277 40.38 27.91 -91.11
CA LEU A 277 40.57 26.71 -91.94
C LEU A 277 39.39 26.48 -92.86
N SER A 278 38.17 26.69 -92.40
CA SER A 278 36.95 26.55 -93.22
C SER A 278 36.92 27.58 -94.36
N ARG A 279 37.33 28.83 -94.09
CA ARG A 279 37.49 29.86 -95.15
C ARG A 279 38.59 29.49 -96.15
N ARG A 280 39.72 28.92 -95.69
CA ARG A 280 40.80 28.45 -96.56
C ARG A 280 40.35 27.28 -97.43
N LEU A 281 39.61 26.32 -96.86
CA LEU A 281 39.03 25.19 -97.58
C LEU A 281 38.08 25.67 -98.68
N GLN A 282 37.12 26.54 -98.35
CA GLN A 282 36.20 27.12 -99.33
C GLN A 282 36.93 27.89 -100.44
N SER A 283 38.02 28.60 -100.11
CA SER A 283 38.84 29.28 -101.10
C SER A 283 39.55 28.29 -102.03
N ALA A 284 40.09 27.20 -101.48
CA ALA A 284 40.73 26.14 -102.25
C ALA A 284 39.73 25.41 -103.16
N GLU A 285 38.52 25.12 -102.68
CA GLU A 285 37.43 24.53 -103.47
C GLU A 285 37.05 25.43 -104.65
N LYS A 286 36.91 26.74 -104.43
CA LYS A 286 36.65 27.70 -105.51
C LYS A 286 37.77 27.73 -106.55
N ARG A 287 39.03 27.66 -106.12
CA ARG A 287 40.19 27.58 -107.05
C ARG A 287 40.17 26.28 -107.85
N LEU A 288 39.88 25.16 -107.21
CA LEU A 288 39.77 23.86 -107.88
C LEU A 288 38.64 23.86 -108.92
N GLN A 289 37.47 24.43 -108.59
CA GLN A 289 36.37 24.58 -109.54
C GLN A 289 36.75 25.46 -110.73
N ALA A 290 37.43 26.59 -110.49
CA ALA A 290 37.92 27.46 -111.56
C ALA A 290 38.93 26.72 -112.46
N GLU A 291 39.84 25.93 -111.87
CA GLU A 291 40.80 25.13 -112.63
C GLU A 291 40.10 24.06 -113.47
N GLN A 292 39.09 23.36 -112.91
CA GLN A 292 38.28 22.39 -113.66
C GLN A 292 37.57 23.05 -114.84
N GLN A 293 37.00 24.25 -114.67
CA GLN A 293 36.40 25.02 -115.75
C GLN A 293 37.43 25.42 -116.82
N CYS A 294 38.63 25.84 -116.41
CA CYS A 294 39.72 26.14 -117.35
C CYS A 294 40.15 24.90 -118.13
N ARG A 295 40.24 23.72 -117.49
CA ARG A 295 40.57 22.46 -118.17
C ARG A 295 39.49 22.08 -119.18
N GLN A 296 38.21 22.17 -118.81
CA GLN A 296 37.10 21.92 -119.75
C GLN A 296 37.15 22.87 -120.95
N ALA A 297 37.35 24.17 -120.72
CA ALA A 297 37.50 25.14 -121.81
C ALA A 297 38.71 24.85 -122.71
N ALA A 298 39.82 24.35 -122.14
CA ALA A 298 40.99 23.94 -122.91
C ALA A 298 40.72 22.68 -123.75
N GLU A 299 40.00 21.70 -123.21
CA GLU A 299 39.56 20.50 -123.92
C GLU A 299 38.60 20.83 -125.07
N GLU A 300 37.66 21.75 -124.87
CA GLU A 300 36.77 22.24 -125.93
C GLU A 300 37.55 22.95 -127.06
N ARG A 301 38.53 23.79 -126.70
CA ARG A 301 39.41 24.46 -127.68
C ARG A 301 40.25 23.45 -128.44
N ARG A 302 40.78 22.43 -127.75
CA ARG A 302 41.53 21.33 -128.36
C ARG A 302 40.66 20.55 -129.34
N GLY A 303 39.46 20.13 -128.93
CA GLY A 303 38.52 19.45 -129.82
C GLY A 303 38.11 20.31 -131.02
N GLY A 304 37.97 21.64 -130.83
CA GLY A 304 37.75 22.57 -131.94
C GLY A 304 38.94 22.69 -132.88
N ALA A 305 40.18 22.66 -132.37
CA ALA A 305 41.39 22.66 -133.17
C ALA A 305 41.56 21.35 -133.95
N GLU A 306 41.28 20.20 -133.32
CA GLU A 306 41.32 18.88 -133.97
C GLU A 306 40.30 18.78 -135.12
N ARG A 307 39.09 19.36 -134.95
CA ARG A 307 38.11 19.45 -136.06
C ARG A 307 38.61 20.31 -137.22
N ARG A 308 39.17 21.48 -136.93
CA ARG A 308 39.76 22.36 -137.96
C ARG A 308 40.92 21.68 -138.68
N LEU A 309 41.76 20.94 -137.95
CA LEU A 309 42.85 20.15 -138.53
C LEU A 309 42.28 19.10 -139.50
N ALA A 310 41.29 18.31 -139.07
CA ALA A 310 40.64 17.31 -139.92
C ALA A 310 40.00 17.92 -141.18
N GLU A 311 39.37 19.10 -141.05
CA GLU A 311 38.84 19.86 -142.20
C GLU A 311 39.95 20.29 -143.17
N THR A 312 41.09 20.78 -142.66
CA THR A 312 42.23 21.17 -143.49
C THR A 312 42.89 19.97 -144.16
N GLU A 313 43.03 18.83 -143.47
CA GLU A 313 43.53 17.58 -144.04
C GLU A 313 42.63 17.10 -145.19
N GLN A 314 41.31 17.15 -145.01
CA GLN A 314 40.35 16.82 -146.06
C GLN A 314 40.46 17.76 -147.27
N GLN A 315 40.65 19.06 -147.04
CA GLN A 315 40.89 20.04 -148.12
C GLN A 315 42.20 19.77 -148.85
N LEU A 316 43.25 19.38 -148.11
CA LEU A 316 44.56 19.05 -148.67
C LEU A 316 44.50 17.79 -149.55
N GLU A 317 43.75 16.77 -149.14
CA GLU A 317 43.52 15.58 -149.97
C GLU A 317 42.78 15.92 -151.27
N GLN A 318 41.84 16.87 -151.23
CA GLN A 318 41.13 17.34 -152.42
C GLN A 318 42.05 18.12 -153.37
N THR A 319 42.97 18.94 -152.85
CA THR A 319 43.94 19.68 -153.68
C THR A 319 45.01 18.76 -154.26
N ILE A 320 45.50 17.77 -153.50
CA ILE A 320 46.42 16.73 -154.00
C ILE A 320 45.79 15.95 -155.17
N LYS A 321 44.51 15.57 -155.06
CA LYS A 321 43.77 14.93 -156.17
C LYS A 321 43.69 15.80 -157.42
N LYS A 322 43.51 17.12 -157.27
CA LYS A 322 43.51 18.08 -158.41
C LYS A 322 44.90 18.25 -159.03
N LEU A 323 45.96 18.31 -158.22
CA LEU A 323 47.34 18.42 -158.69
C LEU A 323 47.80 17.19 -159.45
N LEU A 324 47.43 15.98 -159.01
CA LEU A 324 47.67 14.73 -159.74
C LEU A 324 46.94 14.71 -161.10
N LEU A 325 45.76 15.32 -161.17
CA LEU A 325 44.97 15.47 -162.41
C LEU A 325 45.61 16.49 -163.39
N CYS A 326 46.30 17.50 -162.88
CA CYS A 326 47.06 18.46 -163.68
C CYS A 326 48.43 17.90 -164.11
N GLN A 327 49.10 17.09 -163.27
CA GLN A 327 50.37 16.44 -163.62
C GLN A 327 50.21 15.39 -164.74
N LEU A 328 49.08 14.69 -164.81
CA LEU A 328 48.76 13.80 -165.93
C LEU A 328 48.52 14.55 -167.27
N ARG A 329 48.18 15.84 -167.23
CA ARG A 329 47.99 16.68 -168.44
C ARG A 329 49.27 17.40 -168.90
N ALA A 330 50.30 17.48 -168.05
CA ALA A 330 51.54 18.20 -168.35
C ALA A 330 52.65 17.30 -168.94
N GLN A 331 52.47 15.97 -168.96
CA GLN A 331 53.48 15.01 -169.46
C GLN A 331 53.40 14.69 -170.97
N GLU A 332 52.50 15.32 -171.74
CA GLU A 332 52.28 15.03 -173.16
C GLU A 332 53.00 15.97 -174.18
N ALA A 333 53.92 16.84 -173.76
CA ALA A 333 54.66 17.71 -174.69
C ALA A 333 56.19 17.56 -174.55
N GLN A 334 56.75 16.68 -175.38
CA GLN A 334 58.17 16.37 -175.56
C GLN A 334 58.78 17.09 -176.79
N GLN A 335 60.03 17.56 -176.64
CA GLN A 335 61.18 17.52 -177.62
C GLN A 335 61.25 18.56 -178.78
N VAL A 336 62.26 19.49 -178.87
CA VAL A 336 63.68 19.44 -179.40
C VAL A 336 63.76 19.69 -180.95
N PRO A 337 64.85 20.20 -181.63
CA PRO A 337 65.72 21.42 -181.63
C PRO A 337 65.85 22.02 -183.10
N PRO A 338 66.99 22.46 -183.73
CA PRO A 338 68.23 23.18 -183.35
C PRO A 338 68.64 24.39 -184.28
N GLN A 339 69.77 25.04 -183.95
CA GLN A 339 70.70 25.86 -184.78
C GLN A 339 70.45 27.36 -185.03
N ALA A 340 70.89 28.19 -184.07
CA ALA A 340 71.48 29.51 -184.31
C ALA A 340 72.45 29.90 -183.16
N GLN A 341 73.48 29.06 -182.96
CA GLN A 341 74.45 29.14 -181.85
C GLN A 341 75.59 30.13 -182.16
N ARG A 342 75.46 31.35 -181.65
CA ARG A 342 76.59 32.19 -181.15
C ARG A 342 76.11 33.53 -180.56
N VAL A 343 74.87 33.94 -180.85
CA VAL A 343 74.26 35.16 -180.27
C VAL A 343 73.31 34.81 -179.12
N ALA A 344 72.68 33.64 -179.17
CA ALA A 344 71.93 33.07 -178.06
C ALA A 344 72.83 32.72 -176.86
N GLU A 345 74.06 32.23 -177.06
CA GLU A 345 74.96 31.87 -175.94
C GLU A 345 75.29 33.06 -175.03
N LEU A 346 75.43 34.28 -175.55
CA LEU A 346 75.67 35.48 -174.71
C LEU A 346 74.38 36.04 -174.07
N GLN A 347 73.22 35.83 -174.69
CA GLN A 347 71.92 36.17 -174.08
C GLN A 347 71.47 35.11 -173.06
N GLU A 348 71.82 33.85 -173.28
CA GLU A 348 71.54 32.71 -172.42
C GLU A 348 72.54 32.64 -171.28
N GLU A 349 73.81 33.03 -171.46
CA GLU A 349 74.73 33.29 -170.36
C GLU A 349 74.26 34.48 -169.52
N LEU A 350 73.76 35.57 -170.13
CA LEU A 350 73.18 36.69 -169.39
C LEU A 350 71.86 36.32 -168.69
N GLN A 351 71.02 35.48 -169.29
CA GLN A 351 69.79 34.97 -168.66
C GLN A 351 70.08 33.87 -167.62
N ALA A 352 71.13 33.08 -167.80
CA ALA A 352 71.64 32.11 -166.83
C ALA A 352 72.31 32.82 -165.65
N GLU A 353 73.06 33.89 -165.88
CA GLU A 353 73.59 34.77 -164.82
C GLU A 353 72.45 35.49 -164.10
N LYS A 354 71.44 36.03 -164.81
CA LYS A 354 70.26 36.63 -164.17
C LYS A 354 69.45 35.63 -163.37
N SER A 355 69.25 34.41 -163.86
CA SER A 355 68.56 33.35 -163.11
C SER A 355 69.41 32.82 -161.96
N ARG A 356 70.74 32.73 -162.08
CA ARG A 356 71.64 32.47 -160.96
C ARG A 356 71.64 33.60 -159.94
N HIS A 357 71.54 34.85 -160.38
CA HIS A 357 71.41 36.01 -159.49
C HIS A 357 70.04 36.04 -158.80
N LEU A 358 68.96 35.63 -159.49
CA LEU A 358 67.63 35.46 -158.90
C LEU A 358 67.61 34.29 -157.92
N GLN A 359 68.19 33.14 -158.26
CA GLN A 359 68.32 31.99 -157.35
C GLN A 359 69.17 32.34 -156.13
N ARG A 360 70.33 32.98 -156.31
CA ARG A 360 71.15 33.48 -155.19
C ARG A 360 70.39 34.51 -154.36
N ARG A 361 69.56 35.34 -154.97
CA ARG A 361 68.73 36.31 -154.25
C ARG A 361 67.62 35.62 -153.48
N GLU A 362 66.96 34.61 -154.04
CA GLU A 362 65.96 33.78 -153.37
C GLU A 362 66.58 32.94 -152.25
N GLU A 363 67.78 32.40 -152.44
CA GLU A 363 68.57 31.71 -151.41
C GLU A 363 68.98 32.67 -150.30
N LEU A 364 69.42 33.89 -150.63
CA LEU A 364 69.75 34.92 -149.64
C LEU A 364 68.51 35.44 -148.92
N GLU A 365 67.37 35.59 -149.61
CA GLU A 365 66.09 35.95 -149.02
C GLU A 365 65.59 34.81 -148.11
N GLY A 366 65.74 33.55 -148.51
CA GLY A 366 65.45 32.36 -147.71
C GLY A 366 66.34 32.27 -146.47
N GLN A 367 67.66 32.44 -146.62
CA GLN A 367 68.61 32.53 -145.50
C GLN A 367 68.31 33.72 -144.59
N SER A 368 67.85 34.84 -145.14
CA SER A 368 67.46 36.01 -144.33
C SER A 368 66.19 35.74 -143.51
N ALA A 369 65.23 35.01 -144.08
CA ALA A 369 64.01 34.59 -143.40
C ALA A 369 64.30 33.51 -142.34
N GLU A 370 65.19 32.55 -142.62
CA GLU A 370 65.67 31.58 -141.64
C GLU A 370 66.41 32.27 -140.49
N LEU A 371 67.30 33.21 -140.80
CA LEU A 371 67.99 34.02 -139.79
C LEU A 371 67.04 34.89 -138.98
N SER A 372 65.95 35.40 -139.58
CA SER A 372 64.92 36.11 -138.81
C SER A 372 64.18 35.14 -137.90
N SER A 373 63.74 33.98 -138.40
CA SER A 373 63.02 33.00 -137.58
C SER A 373 63.88 32.42 -136.46
N LEU A 374 65.18 32.21 -136.68
CA LEU A 374 66.12 31.75 -135.66
C LEU A 374 66.40 32.83 -134.63
N LYS A 375 66.41 34.11 -135.02
CA LYS A 375 66.49 35.23 -134.07
C LYS A 375 65.24 35.32 -133.21
N ASP A 376 64.06 35.13 -133.81
CA ASP A 376 62.78 35.12 -133.08
C ASP A 376 62.68 33.89 -132.15
N ALA A 377 63.12 32.72 -132.61
CA ALA A 377 63.22 31.50 -131.80
C ALA A 377 64.23 31.66 -130.63
N LEU A 378 65.36 32.31 -130.88
CA LEU A 378 66.33 32.60 -129.82
C LEU A 378 65.80 33.63 -128.81
N ALA A 379 65.03 34.62 -129.27
CA ALA A 379 64.39 35.59 -128.39
C ALA A 379 63.34 34.92 -127.49
N THR A 380 62.48 34.08 -128.07
CA THR A 380 61.46 33.33 -127.32
C THR A 380 62.08 32.32 -126.33
N GLU A 381 63.15 31.62 -126.69
CA GLU A 381 63.90 30.76 -125.75
C GLU A 381 64.54 31.56 -124.61
N ARG A 382 65.07 32.76 -124.88
CA ARG A 382 65.60 33.63 -123.83
C ARG A 382 64.52 34.11 -122.87
N GLU A 383 63.34 34.44 -123.38
CA GLU A 383 62.18 34.81 -122.56
C GLU A 383 61.69 33.62 -121.72
N ALA A 384 61.59 32.42 -122.30
CA ALA A 384 61.22 31.21 -121.59
C ALA A 384 62.24 30.86 -120.49
N ARG A 385 63.54 31.01 -120.77
CA ARG A 385 64.60 30.81 -119.78
C ARG A 385 64.56 31.84 -118.66
N ALA A 386 64.31 33.11 -118.98
CA ALA A 386 64.14 34.15 -117.97
C ALA A 386 62.92 33.89 -117.07
N ALA A 387 61.81 33.39 -117.64
CA ALA A 387 60.63 32.97 -116.88
C ALA A 387 60.94 31.77 -115.96
N ALA A 388 61.64 30.76 -116.47
CA ALA A 388 62.06 29.60 -115.69
C ALA A 388 63.00 29.99 -114.54
N ASP A 389 63.98 30.87 -114.79
CA ASP A 389 64.89 31.38 -113.76
C ASP A 389 64.13 32.19 -112.69
N ALA A 390 63.11 32.96 -113.08
CA ALA A 390 62.24 33.68 -112.15
C ALA A 390 61.39 32.73 -111.29
N GLU A 391 60.86 31.64 -111.86
CA GLU A 391 60.16 30.60 -111.10
C GLU A 391 61.10 29.86 -110.14
N LEU A 392 62.32 29.54 -110.57
CA LEU A 392 63.33 28.88 -109.76
C LEU A 392 63.74 29.76 -108.57
N ALA A 393 63.94 31.06 -108.79
CA ALA A 393 64.20 32.04 -107.73
C ALA A 393 63.00 32.15 -106.75
N SER A 394 61.77 32.13 -107.27
CA SER A 394 60.56 32.13 -106.44
C SER A 394 60.47 30.87 -105.56
N LEU A 395 60.69 29.69 -106.12
CA LEU A 395 60.69 28.42 -105.39
C LEU A 395 61.82 28.35 -104.35
N GLN A 396 63.02 28.82 -104.70
CA GLN A 396 64.14 28.93 -103.76
C GLN A 396 63.81 29.86 -102.59
N SER A 397 63.06 30.94 -102.81
CA SER A 397 62.60 31.84 -101.74
C SER A 397 61.52 31.21 -100.84
N GLN A 398 60.73 30.26 -101.35
CA GLN A 398 59.68 29.57 -100.60
C GLN A 398 60.19 28.37 -99.80
N LEU A 399 61.23 27.69 -100.27
CA LEU A 399 61.86 26.55 -99.59
C LEU A 399 62.19 26.80 -98.10
N PRO A 400 62.86 27.91 -97.70
CA PRO A 400 63.15 28.16 -96.29
C PRO A 400 61.89 28.42 -95.46
N LYS A 401 60.83 29.01 -96.05
CA LYS A 401 59.55 29.19 -95.35
C LYS A 401 58.88 27.85 -95.07
N LEU A 402 58.82 26.96 -96.05
CA LEU A 402 58.27 25.61 -95.86
C LEU A 402 59.10 24.76 -94.89
N GLN A 403 60.42 24.91 -94.89
CA GLN A 403 61.29 24.27 -93.89
C GLN A 403 61.03 24.79 -92.48
N ALA A 404 60.85 26.10 -92.31
CA ALA A 404 60.49 26.69 -91.02
C ALA A 404 59.09 26.24 -90.55
N GLU A 405 58.10 26.20 -91.44
CA GLU A 405 56.76 25.68 -91.14
C GLU A 405 56.79 24.21 -90.73
N ARG A 406 57.60 23.39 -91.41
CA ARG A 406 57.79 21.98 -91.04
C ARG A 406 58.43 21.83 -89.66
N GLN A 407 59.48 22.59 -89.37
CA GLN A 407 60.14 22.55 -88.05
C GLN A 407 59.18 23.01 -86.95
N ALA A 408 58.38 24.04 -87.18
CA ALA A 408 57.35 24.48 -86.25
C ALA A 408 56.29 23.39 -86.03
N ALA A 409 55.84 22.72 -87.09
CA ALA A 409 54.89 21.61 -86.98
C ALA A 409 55.47 20.38 -86.25
N GLU A 410 56.76 20.07 -86.44
CA GLU A 410 57.44 19.01 -85.70
C GLU A 410 57.58 19.37 -84.21
N ALA A 411 57.86 20.63 -83.88
CA ALA A 411 57.90 21.12 -82.50
C ALA A 411 56.53 21.07 -81.81
N THR A 412 55.45 21.48 -82.49
CA THR A 412 54.09 21.38 -81.94
C THR A 412 53.67 19.93 -81.75
N LYS A 413 54.04 19.04 -82.68
CA LYS A 413 53.81 17.59 -82.52
C LYS A 413 54.49 17.04 -81.27
N GLN A 414 55.75 17.41 -81.01
CA GLN A 414 56.47 16.99 -79.81
C GLN A 414 55.80 17.51 -78.53
N GLN A 415 55.42 18.79 -78.49
CA GLN A 415 54.70 19.38 -77.36
C GLN A 415 53.35 18.69 -77.10
N LEU A 416 52.61 18.34 -78.16
CA LEU A 416 51.35 17.60 -78.02
C LEU A 416 51.56 16.17 -77.52
N GLN A 417 52.64 15.51 -77.92
CA GLN A 417 53.00 14.19 -77.41
C GLN A 417 53.37 14.22 -75.92
N GLU A 418 54.14 15.23 -75.49
CA GLU A 418 54.45 15.42 -74.07
C GLU A 418 53.20 15.73 -73.25
N ARG A 419 52.29 16.57 -73.77
CA ARG A 419 51.00 16.85 -73.13
C ARG A 419 50.13 15.61 -73.02
N LEU A 420 50.07 14.77 -74.06
CA LEU A 420 49.33 13.52 -74.02
C LEU A 420 49.84 12.59 -72.92
N LEU A 421 51.15 12.37 -72.84
CA LEU A 421 51.76 11.57 -71.79
C LEU A 421 51.47 12.15 -70.39
N SER A 422 51.55 13.47 -70.23
CA SER A 422 51.21 14.13 -68.96
C SER A 422 49.73 13.92 -68.59
N ILE A 423 48.80 14.03 -69.54
CA ILE A 423 47.38 13.78 -69.30
C ILE A 423 47.13 12.31 -68.94
N GLU A 424 47.77 11.37 -69.62
CA GLU A 424 47.67 9.93 -69.31
C GLU A 424 48.14 9.64 -67.88
N THR A 425 49.31 10.16 -67.48
CA THR A 425 49.81 10.00 -66.11
C THR A 425 48.87 10.61 -65.07
N ALA A 426 48.35 11.81 -65.30
CA ALA A 426 47.39 12.44 -64.40
C ALA A 426 46.07 11.65 -64.31
N GLN A 427 45.64 11.06 -65.42
CA GLN A 427 44.42 10.25 -65.46
C GLN A 427 44.59 8.96 -64.66
N ASP A 428 45.76 8.32 -64.73
CA ASP A 428 46.06 7.12 -63.96
C ASP A 428 46.23 7.42 -62.46
N ASP A 429 46.81 8.58 -62.11
CA ASP A 429 46.86 9.04 -60.72
C ASP A 429 45.47 9.28 -60.14
N VAL A 430 44.57 9.94 -60.87
CA VAL A 430 43.18 10.16 -60.45
C VAL A 430 42.42 8.84 -60.30
N LYS A 431 42.64 7.87 -61.20
CA LYS A 431 42.09 6.51 -61.05
C LYS A 431 42.63 5.81 -59.81
N GLY A 432 43.92 5.95 -59.53
CA GLY A 432 44.55 5.41 -58.32
C GLY A 432 43.96 6.00 -57.04
N GLN A 433 43.83 7.33 -56.98
CA GLN A 433 43.25 8.05 -55.84
C GLN A 433 41.79 7.66 -55.62
N SER A 434 40.96 7.67 -56.67
CA SER A 434 39.54 7.29 -56.57
C SER A 434 39.34 5.83 -56.14
N ALA A 435 40.20 4.90 -56.60
CA ALA A 435 40.18 3.51 -56.15
C ALA A 435 40.55 3.38 -54.66
N ALA A 436 41.55 4.14 -54.20
CA ALA A 436 41.96 4.18 -52.80
C ALA A 436 40.87 4.77 -51.90
N GLU A 437 40.24 5.87 -52.31
CA GLU A 437 39.11 6.49 -51.60
C GLU A 437 37.91 5.55 -51.53
N LEU A 438 37.55 4.87 -52.62
CA LEU A 438 36.47 3.88 -52.63
C LEU A 438 36.76 2.71 -51.69
N SER A 439 38.01 2.24 -51.62
CA SER A 439 38.43 1.21 -50.68
C SER A 439 38.32 1.70 -49.23
N SER A 440 38.78 2.91 -48.95
CA SER A 440 38.70 3.56 -47.64
C SER A 440 37.25 3.74 -47.19
N LEU A 441 36.37 4.28 -48.04
CA LEU A 441 34.96 4.47 -47.76
C LEU A 441 34.22 3.15 -47.53
N LYS A 442 34.57 2.10 -48.26
CA LYS A 442 34.04 0.74 -48.00
C LYS A 442 34.46 0.23 -46.62
N GLY A 443 35.71 0.44 -46.24
CA GLY A 443 36.21 0.11 -44.90
C GLY A 443 35.48 0.88 -43.80
N ALA A 444 35.35 2.20 -43.96
CA ALA A 444 34.63 3.05 -43.01
C ALA A 444 33.14 2.65 -42.88
N LEU A 445 32.48 2.33 -43.99
CA LEU A 445 31.09 1.87 -43.99
C LEU A 445 30.94 0.53 -43.26
N ALA A 446 31.88 -0.40 -43.45
CA ALA A 446 31.88 -1.68 -42.73
C ALA A 446 32.07 -1.47 -41.21
N ALA A 447 32.99 -0.60 -40.81
CA ALA A 447 33.21 -0.24 -39.41
C ALA A 447 31.98 0.43 -38.79
N ALA A 448 31.34 1.37 -39.51
CA ALA A 448 30.12 2.02 -39.05
C ALA A 448 28.95 1.05 -38.87
N ARG A 449 28.83 0.04 -39.75
CA ARG A 449 27.83 -1.03 -39.60
C ARG A 449 28.12 -1.88 -38.36
N ALA A 450 29.36 -2.31 -38.16
CA ALA A 450 29.73 -3.08 -36.97
C ALA A 450 29.48 -2.30 -35.67
N ALA A 451 29.77 -0.98 -35.65
CA ALA A 451 29.48 -0.12 -34.51
C ALA A 451 27.98 0.03 -34.24
N ARG A 452 27.17 0.16 -35.30
CA ARG A 452 25.71 0.17 -35.18
C ARG A 452 25.18 -1.14 -34.60
N ASP A 453 25.62 -2.28 -35.13
CA ASP A 453 25.17 -3.59 -34.66
C ASP A 453 25.52 -3.79 -33.18
N ALA A 454 26.74 -3.40 -32.77
CA ALA A 454 27.14 -3.41 -31.35
C ALA A 454 26.23 -2.52 -30.49
N ALA A 455 25.95 -1.29 -30.92
CA ALA A 455 25.04 -0.39 -30.21
C ALA A 455 23.60 -0.93 -30.12
N GLU A 456 23.10 -1.60 -31.17
CA GLU A 456 21.79 -2.27 -31.15
C GLU A 456 21.77 -3.40 -30.12
N THR A 457 22.82 -4.22 -30.02
CA THR A 457 22.90 -5.28 -29.01
C THR A 457 22.95 -4.74 -27.56
N GLU A 458 23.66 -3.63 -27.33
CA GLU A 458 23.65 -2.95 -26.02
C GLU A 458 22.28 -2.39 -25.68
N LEU A 459 21.59 -1.80 -26.67
CA LEU A 459 20.26 -1.26 -26.50
C LEU A 459 19.25 -2.37 -26.15
N GLU A 460 19.32 -3.52 -26.81
CA GLU A 460 18.51 -4.70 -26.49
C GLU A 460 18.81 -5.22 -25.07
N SER A 461 20.09 -5.29 -24.68
CA SER A 461 20.49 -5.67 -23.32
C SER A 461 19.90 -4.72 -22.27
N LEU A 462 20.02 -3.40 -22.46
CA LEU A 462 19.46 -2.40 -21.56
C LEU A 462 17.93 -2.47 -21.51
N GLN A 463 17.27 -2.67 -22.65
CA GLN A 463 15.82 -2.85 -22.70
C GLN A 463 15.37 -4.11 -21.94
N SER A 464 16.17 -5.17 -21.93
CA SER A 464 15.90 -6.39 -21.15
C SER A 464 16.09 -6.21 -19.63
N GLN A 465 16.98 -5.30 -19.21
CA GLN A 465 17.23 -5.00 -17.80
C GLN A 465 16.19 -4.05 -17.19
N LEU A 466 15.65 -3.13 -18.00
CA LEU A 466 14.63 -2.15 -17.61
C LEU A 466 13.41 -2.75 -16.88
N PRO A 467 12.78 -3.85 -17.33
CA PRO A 467 11.68 -4.48 -16.59
C PRO A 467 12.12 -5.07 -15.25
N LYS A 468 13.34 -5.60 -15.13
CA LYS A 468 13.88 -6.13 -13.85
C LYS A 468 14.03 -4.99 -12.83
N LEU A 469 14.66 -3.90 -13.24
CA LEU A 469 14.81 -2.71 -12.39
C LEU A 469 13.45 -2.09 -12.01
N ARG A 470 12.46 -2.12 -12.90
CA ARG A 470 11.08 -1.70 -12.57
C ARG A 470 10.42 -2.62 -11.54
N ALA A 471 10.60 -3.93 -11.69
CA ALA A 471 10.07 -4.90 -10.73
C ALA A 471 10.73 -4.75 -9.35
N GLU A 472 12.05 -4.58 -9.31
CA GLU A 472 12.80 -4.30 -8.07
C GLU A 472 12.32 -3.01 -7.40
N ARG A 473 12.12 -1.93 -8.17
CA ARG A 473 11.56 -0.68 -7.65
C ARG A 473 10.14 -0.86 -7.10
N GLN A 474 9.28 -1.60 -7.79
CA GLN A 474 7.92 -1.89 -7.31
C GLN A 474 7.94 -2.72 -6.02
N ALA A 475 8.83 -3.71 -5.93
CA ALA A 475 9.01 -4.50 -4.71
C ALA A 475 9.51 -3.64 -3.54
N ALA A 476 10.46 -2.73 -3.79
CA ALA A 476 10.95 -1.80 -2.78
C ALA A 476 9.86 -0.83 -2.28
N GLU A 477 9.03 -0.28 -3.18
CA GLU A 477 7.89 0.57 -2.78
C GLU A 477 6.83 -0.23 -1.99
N ALA A 478 6.55 -1.48 -2.37
CA ALA A 478 5.65 -2.34 -1.60
C ALA A 478 6.20 -2.64 -0.19
N ALA A 479 7.50 -2.95 -0.09
CA ALA A 479 8.16 -3.16 1.20
C ALA A 479 8.13 -1.90 2.08
N LYS A 480 8.33 -0.71 1.47
CA LYS A 480 8.21 0.57 2.16
C LYS A 480 6.80 0.81 2.69
N GLN A 481 5.76 0.52 1.92
CA GLN A 481 4.36 0.63 2.37
C GLN A 481 4.09 -0.31 3.56
N GLN A 482 4.54 -1.56 3.50
CA GLN A 482 4.42 -2.51 4.61
C GLN A 482 5.16 -2.04 5.88
N LEU A 483 6.35 -1.45 5.73
CA LEU A 483 7.07 -0.87 6.86
C LEU A 483 6.33 0.32 7.47
N GLN A 484 5.71 1.18 6.65
CA GLN A 484 4.89 2.29 7.14
C GLN A 484 3.65 1.80 7.92
N GLU A 485 2.96 0.77 7.41
CA GLU A 485 1.83 0.15 8.12
C GLU A 485 2.27 -0.46 9.46
N ARG A 486 3.42 -1.15 9.48
CA ARG A 486 4.00 -1.68 10.73
C ARG A 486 4.32 -0.57 11.72
N LEU A 487 4.88 0.54 11.26
CA LEU A 487 5.23 1.68 12.11
C LEU A 487 3.97 2.27 12.75
N LEU A 488 2.90 2.49 11.98
CA LEU A 488 1.61 2.95 12.50
C LEU A 488 0.99 1.94 13.50
N SER A 489 1.09 0.64 13.22
CA SER A 489 0.63 -0.40 14.15
C SER A 489 1.43 -0.40 15.45
N MET A 490 2.75 -0.18 15.39
CA MET A 490 3.59 -0.09 16.58
C MET A 490 3.28 1.16 17.40
N GLU A 491 3.04 2.31 16.76
CA GLU A 491 2.62 3.53 17.43
C GLU A 491 1.28 3.35 18.15
N ALA A 492 0.31 2.69 17.50
CA ALA A 492 -0.97 2.34 18.12
C ALA A 492 -0.78 1.43 19.35
N ALA A 493 0.01 0.36 19.21
CA ALA A 493 0.31 -0.55 20.33
C ALA A 493 1.05 0.17 21.48
N GLN A 494 1.95 1.11 21.18
CA GLN A 494 2.64 1.90 22.19
C GLN A 494 1.68 2.82 22.95
N ASN A 495 0.71 3.43 22.26
CA ASN A 495 -0.31 4.26 22.89
C ASN A 495 -1.25 3.43 23.76
N GLU A 496 -1.62 2.23 23.31
CA GLU A 496 -2.41 1.29 24.11
C GLU A 496 -1.66 0.85 25.37
N LEU A 497 -0.36 0.53 25.26
CA LEU A 497 0.49 0.18 26.41
C LEU A 497 0.57 1.36 27.41
N LYS A 498 0.68 2.59 26.93
CA LYS A 498 0.64 3.79 27.79
C LYS A 498 -0.71 3.92 28.51
N GLY A 499 -1.81 3.67 27.81
CA GLY A 499 -3.16 3.64 28.41
C GLY A 499 -3.28 2.59 29.51
N GLN A 500 -2.87 1.35 29.22
CA GLN A 500 -2.85 0.26 30.20
C GLN A 500 -1.95 0.55 31.40
N SER A 501 -0.80 1.20 31.18
CA SER A 501 0.08 1.62 32.29
C SER A 501 -0.58 2.67 33.18
N ALA A 502 -1.34 3.60 32.62
CA ALA A 502 -2.08 4.59 33.39
C ALA A 502 -3.22 3.94 34.20
N GLU A 503 -3.96 3.00 33.59
CA GLU A 503 -4.99 2.20 34.28
C GLU A 503 -4.40 1.34 35.40
N LEU A 504 -3.24 0.71 35.19
CA LEU A 504 -2.55 -0.04 36.24
C LEU A 504 -2.13 0.86 37.40
N SER A 505 -1.72 2.11 37.12
CA SER A 505 -1.42 3.08 38.17
C SER A 505 -2.67 3.44 38.97
N SER A 506 -3.78 3.76 38.29
CA SER A 506 -5.02 4.13 38.98
C SER A 506 -5.60 2.96 39.80
N LEU A 507 -5.49 1.73 39.31
CA LEU A 507 -5.88 0.52 40.06
C LEU A 507 -4.98 0.29 41.28
N LYS A 508 -3.68 0.56 41.19
CA LYS A 508 -2.78 0.49 42.35
C LYS A 508 -3.16 1.53 43.40
N ASP A 509 -3.49 2.74 42.99
CA ASP A 509 -3.93 3.81 43.89
C ASP A 509 -5.27 3.44 44.56
N ALA A 510 -6.24 2.95 43.78
CA ALA A 510 -7.52 2.47 44.29
C ALA A 510 -7.34 1.31 45.30
N LEU A 511 -6.44 0.36 44.99
CA LEU A 511 -6.11 -0.73 45.91
C LEU A 511 -5.45 -0.23 47.21
N ALA A 512 -4.62 0.83 47.14
CA ALA A 512 -4.04 1.44 48.32
C ALA A 512 -5.11 2.10 49.21
N VAL A 513 -6.08 2.79 48.60
CA VAL A 513 -7.23 3.37 49.30
C VAL A 513 -8.07 2.28 49.97
N GLU A 514 -8.39 1.20 49.26
CA GLU A 514 -9.15 0.08 49.82
C GLU A 514 -8.40 -0.61 50.97
N ARG A 515 -7.08 -0.77 50.86
CA ARG A 515 -6.25 -1.30 51.96
C ARG A 515 -6.28 -0.39 53.18
N ALA A 516 -6.21 0.92 52.99
CA ALA A 516 -6.33 1.88 54.09
C ALA A 516 -7.72 1.85 54.73
N ALA A 517 -8.78 1.79 53.94
CA ALA A 517 -10.16 1.66 54.41
C ALA A 517 -10.35 0.37 55.22
N ARG A 518 -9.81 -0.76 54.73
CA ARG A 518 -9.84 -2.03 55.45
C ARG A 518 -9.07 -1.98 56.76
N ALA A 519 -7.87 -1.40 56.78
CA ALA A 519 -7.09 -1.24 58.01
C ALA A 519 -7.84 -0.41 59.06
N ASN A 520 -8.55 0.65 58.63
CA ASN A 520 -9.41 1.43 59.51
C ASN A 520 -10.59 0.60 60.04
N ALA A 521 -11.27 -0.15 59.17
CA ALA A 521 -12.37 -1.04 59.58
C ALA A 521 -11.91 -2.12 60.55
N ASP A 522 -10.73 -2.70 60.34
CA ASP A 522 -10.12 -3.69 61.25
C ASP A 522 -9.81 -3.04 62.62
N ALA A 523 -9.28 -1.81 62.64
CA ALA A 523 -9.05 -1.06 63.89
C ALA A 523 -10.35 -0.70 64.62
N GLU A 524 -11.42 -0.35 63.89
CA GLU A 524 -12.76 -0.14 64.46
C GLU A 524 -13.33 -1.43 65.05
N LEU A 525 -13.18 -2.56 64.35
CA LEU A 525 -13.57 -3.87 64.86
C LEU A 525 -12.80 -4.25 66.12
N GLU A 526 -11.49 -4.04 66.17
CA GLU A 526 -10.67 -4.29 67.36
C GLU A 526 -11.12 -3.40 68.54
N ASN A 527 -11.39 -2.11 68.27
CA ASN A 527 -11.95 -1.20 69.28
C ASN A 527 -13.31 -1.69 69.81
N LEU A 528 -14.24 -2.06 68.92
CA LEU A 528 -15.56 -2.61 69.31
C LEU A 528 -15.42 -3.92 70.10
N GLN A 529 -14.52 -4.81 69.69
CA GLN A 529 -14.21 -6.04 70.42
C GLN A 529 -13.64 -5.75 71.81
N SER A 530 -12.81 -4.71 71.97
CA SER A 530 -12.29 -4.29 73.28
C SER A 530 -13.37 -3.66 74.19
N GLN A 531 -14.41 -3.06 73.61
CA GLN A 531 -15.54 -2.49 74.34
C GLN A 531 -16.58 -3.54 74.73
N LEU A 532 -16.75 -4.60 73.93
CA LEU A 532 -17.67 -5.71 74.19
C LEU A 532 -17.55 -6.29 75.63
N PRO A 533 -16.36 -6.64 76.17
CA PRO A 533 -16.26 -7.17 77.53
C PRO A 533 -16.63 -6.13 78.58
N LYS A 534 -16.36 -4.84 78.35
CA LYS A 534 -16.80 -3.76 79.26
C LYS A 534 -18.33 -3.67 79.28
N LEU A 535 -18.97 -3.63 78.11
CA LEU A 535 -20.43 -3.62 78.01
C LEU A 535 -21.07 -4.90 78.57
N GLN A 536 -20.44 -6.06 78.39
CA GLN A 536 -20.86 -7.31 79.02
C GLN A 536 -20.74 -7.27 80.54
N ALA A 537 -19.65 -6.71 81.07
CA ALA A 537 -19.47 -6.52 82.50
C ALA A 537 -20.47 -5.51 83.07
N GLU A 538 -20.73 -4.40 82.38
CA GLU A 538 -21.77 -3.42 82.74
C GLU A 538 -23.16 -4.05 82.74
N ARG A 539 -23.47 -4.87 81.73
CA ARG A 539 -24.73 -5.63 81.68
C ARG A 539 -24.85 -6.61 82.84
N GLN A 540 -23.81 -7.40 83.12
CA GLN A 540 -23.80 -8.34 84.25
C GLN A 540 -23.94 -7.60 85.59
N ALA A 541 -23.28 -6.45 85.75
CA ALA A 541 -23.43 -5.61 86.92
C ALA A 541 -24.86 -5.06 87.05
N ALA A 542 -25.47 -4.60 85.94
CA ALA A 542 -26.86 -4.17 85.91
C ALA A 542 -27.84 -5.32 86.22
N GLU A 543 -27.52 -6.54 85.80
CA GLU A 543 -28.33 -7.73 86.08
C GLU A 543 -28.19 -8.20 87.53
N ALA A 544 -26.99 -8.11 88.11
CA ALA A 544 -26.76 -8.33 89.53
C ALA A 544 -27.47 -7.27 90.40
N THR A 545 -27.44 -5.99 90.02
CA THR A 545 -28.18 -4.96 90.75
C THR A 545 -29.69 -5.16 90.62
N LYS A 546 -30.19 -5.59 89.44
CA LYS A 546 -31.59 -6.01 89.28
C LYS A 546 -31.95 -7.15 90.23
N GLN A 547 -31.12 -8.19 90.35
CA GLN A 547 -31.36 -9.31 91.28
C GLN A 547 -31.34 -8.83 92.74
N GLN A 548 -30.36 -8.01 93.14
CA GLN A 548 -30.33 -7.42 94.48
C GLN A 548 -31.55 -6.57 94.79
N LEU A 549 -32.05 -5.80 93.81
CA LEU A 549 -33.29 -5.04 93.96
C LEU A 549 -34.51 -5.95 94.07
N GLN A 550 -34.56 -7.07 93.33
CA GLN A 550 -35.60 -8.08 93.47
C GLN A 550 -35.57 -8.77 94.84
N GLU A 551 -34.39 -9.14 95.34
CA GLU A 551 -34.22 -9.69 96.70
C GLU A 551 -34.62 -8.68 97.77
N ARG A 552 -34.24 -7.41 97.60
CA ARG A 552 -34.70 -6.33 98.48
C ARG A 552 -36.21 -6.16 98.45
N LEU A 553 -36.84 -6.25 97.28
CA LEU A 553 -38.29 -6.21 97.16
C LEU A 553 -38.94 -7.38 97.90
N LEU A 554 -38.46 -8.61 97.69
CA LEU A 554 -38.96 -9.79 98.41
C LEU A 554 -38.74 -9.69 99.93
N SER A 555 -37.60 -9.14 100.37
CA SER A 555 -37.32 -8.89 101.79
C SER A 555 -38.23 -7.80 102.34
N MET A 556 -38.50 -6.74 101.59
CA MET A 556 -39.44 -5.69 101.97
C MET A 556 -40.87 -6.22 102.01
N GLU A 557 -41.28 -7.05 101.07
CA GLU A 557 -42.58 -7.75 101.08
C GLU A 557 -42.70 -8.66 102.29
N ALA A 558 -41.67 -9.45 102.61
CA ALA A 558 -41.65 -10.27 103.82
C ALA A 558 -41.71 -9.42 105.10
N ALA A 559 -40.96 -8.32 105.16
CA ALA A 559 -41.01 -7.37 106.28
C ALA A 559 -42.38 -6.69 106.39
N GLN A 560 -43.04 -6.40 105.26
CA GLN A 560 -44.40 -5.87 105.19
C GLN A 560 -45.42 -6.89 105.69
N ASP A 561 -45.28 -8.16 105.32
CA ASP A 561 -46.13 -9.25 105.81
C ASP A 561 -45.95 -9.48 107.30
N ASP A 562 -44.72 -9.41 107.81
CA ASP A 562 -44.45 -9.52 109.24
C ASP A 562 -44.95 -8.28 110.00
N LEU A 563 -44.85 -7.09 109.41
CA LEU A 563 -45.50 -5.89 109.96
C LEU A 563 -47.02 -6.06 109.99
N ASN A 564 -47.64 -6.57 108.92
CA ASN A 564 -49.07 -6.86 108.87
C ASN A 564 -49.49 -7.93 109.91
N LYS A 565 -48.66 -8.96 110.14
CA LYS A 565 -48.87 -9.93 111.22
C LYS A 565 -48.74 -9.28 112.59
N SER A 566 -47.74 -8.42 112.79
CA SER A 566 -47.58 -7.64 114.02
C SER A 566 -48.78 -6.73 114.26
N ASP A 567 -49.28 -6.05 113.23
CA ASP A 567 -50.48 -5.21 113.32
C ASP A 567 -51.73 -6.02 113.61
N ARG A 568 -51.88 -7.23 113.02
CA ARG A 568 -52.95 -8.17 113.39
C ARG A 568 -52.82 -8.63 114.84
N ASN A 569 -51.63 -9.01 115.27
CA ASN A 569 -51.37 -9.42 116.66
C ASN A 569 -51.62 -8.26 117.63
N LEU A 570 -51.29 -7.02 117.24
CA LEU A 570 -51.61 -5.81 118.01
C LEU A 570 -53.11 -5.55 118.02
N GLN A 571 -53.83 -5.74 116.90
CA GLN A 571 -55.29 -5.65 116.85
C GLN A 571 -55.95 -6.72 117.71
N GLU A 572 -55.50 -7.97 117.63
CA GLU A 572 -55.95 -9.07 118.48
C GLU A 572 -55.64 -8.79 119.94
N GLY A 573 -54.44 -8.30 120.25
CA GLY A 573 -54.06 -7.85 121.59
C GLY A 573 -54.94 -6.70 122.08
N LEU A 574 -55.26 -5.72 121.23
CA LEU A 574 -56.20 -4.64 121.56
C LEU A 574 -57.63 -5.16 121.75
N GLN A 575 -58.07 -6.14 120.98
CA GLN A 575 -59.38 -6.79 121.17
C GLN A 575 -59.41 -7.61 122.45
N GLN A 576 -58.34 -8.33 122.79
CA GLN A 576 -58.18 -9.03 124.06
C GLN A 576 -58.17 -8.04 125.22
N LEU A 577 -57.47 -6.92 125.10
CA LEU A 577 -57.42 -5.88 126.13
C LEU A 577 -58.76 -5.15 126.26
N ALA A 578 -59.50 -4.98 125.17
CA ALA A 578 -60.88 -4.50 125.18
C ALA A 578 -61.82 -5.53 125.83
N ALA A 579 -61.65 -6.82 125.56
CA ALA A 579 -62.39 -7.92 126.18
C ALA A 579 -62.05 -8.05 127.67
N GLU A 580 -60.79 -7.87 128.07
CA GLU A 580 -60.36 -7.80 129.46
C GLU A 580 -60.93 -6.56 130.15
N ARG A 581 -60.95 -5.40 129.49
CA ARG A 581 -61.61 -4.20 130.03
C ARG A 581 -63.12 -4.40 130.15
N ALA A 582 -63.77 -5.08 129.21
CA ALA A 582 -65.19 -5.42 129.31
C ALA A 582 -65.44 -6.46 130.41
N ALA A 583 -64.56 -7.46 130.56
CA ALA A 583 -64.61 -8.44 131.63
C ALA A 583 -64.38 -7.80 133.00
N ARG A 584 -63.43 -6.87 133.09
CA ARG A 584 -63.11 -6.05 134.27
C ARG A 584 -64.24 -5.09 134.59
N ALA A 585 -64.86 -4.44 133.61
CA ALA A 585 -66.06 -3.65 133.80
C ALA A 585 -67.24 -4.53 134.25
N SER A 586 -67.38 -5.77 133.75
CA SER A 586 -68.38 -6.71 134.27
C SER A 586 -68.03 -7.21 135.67
N ALA A 587 -66.74 -7.33 136.01
CA ALA A 587 -66.25 -7.71 137.32
C ALA A 587 -66.45 -6.57 138.31
N GLU A 588 -66.22 -5.32 137.91
CA GLU A 588 -66.53 -4.11 138.65
C GLU A 588 -68.05 -3.95 138.79
N ALA A 589 -68.86 -4.20 137.77
CA ALA A 589 -70.32 -4.24 137.90
C ALA A 589 -70.80 -5.39 138.81
N LYS A 590 -70.11 -6.54 138.81
CA LYS A 590 -70.36 -7.64 139.75
C LYS A 590 -69.90 -7.29 141.17
N LEU A 591 -68.82 -6.53 141.31
CA LEU A 591 -68.30 -6.03 142.59
C LEU A 591 -69.23 -4.94 143.14
N GLU A 592 -69.73 -4.04 142.30
CA GLU A 592 -70.76 -3.05 142.64
C GLU A 592 -72.09 -3.75 142.95
N ALA A 593 -72.45 -4.83 142.24
CA ALA A 593 -73.61 -5.65 142.58
C ALA A 593 -73.41 -6.47 143.86
N GLN A 594 -72.18 -6.86 144.20
CA GLN A 594 -71.83 -7.50 145.47
C GLN A 594 -71.79 -6.49 146.61
N MET A 595 -71.23 -5.31 146.42
CA MET A 595 -71.25 -4.17 147.34
C MET A 595 -72.68 -3.66 147.53
N ALA A 596 -73.53 -3.68 146.51
CA ALA A 596 -74.96 -3.36 146.63
C ALA A 596 -75.76 -4.50 147.27
N LYS A 597 -75.27 -5.75 147.23
CA LYS A 597 -75.81 -6.87 148.02
C LYS A 597 -75.34 -6.83 149.47
N GLU A 598 -74.10 -6.40 149.74
CA GLU A 598 -73.53 -6.22 151.09
C GLU A 598 -74.09 -4.95 151.77
N GLN A 599 -74.29 -3.85 151.04
CA GLN A 599 -75.02 -2.67 151.49
C GLN A 599 -76.54 -2.92 151.65
N ARG A 600 -77.08 -4.01 151.08
CA ARG A 600 -78.43 -4.51 151.36
C ARG A 600 -78.47 -5.58 152.48
N PHE A 601 -77.32 -6.07 152.95
CA PHE A 601 -77.24 -7.09 154.00
C PHE A 601 -76.81 -6.53 155.38
N GLU A 602 -76.22 -5.33 155.45
CA GLU A 602 -75.88 -4.68 156.74
C GLU A 602 -76.93 -3.66 157.24
N ALA A 603 -78.06 -3.49 156.54
CA ALA A 603 -79.06 -2.48 156.89
C ALA A 603 -80.46 -3.02 157.27
N ILE A 604 -80.68 -4.35 157.34
CA ILE A 604 -81.99 -4.90 157.74
C ILE A 604 -81.81 -6.17 158.60
N GLN A 605 -82.06 -6.02 159.91
CA GLN A 605 -82.12 -6.99 161.03
C GLN A 605 -80.80 -7.31 161.77
N PRO A 606 -80.74 -7.14 163.12
CA PRO A 606 -81.85 -7.30 164.07
C PRO A 606 -82.23 -6.02 164.83
N ASP A 607 -83.24 -5.30 164.33
CA ASP A 607 -84.14 -4.45 165.15
C ASP A 607 -85.42 -5.22 165.56
N GLN A 608 -85.54 -6.50 165.21
CA GLN A 608 -86.67 -7.34 165.63
C GLN A 608 -86.54 -7.90 167.06
N GLN A 609 -85.34 -8.01 167.63
CA GLN A 609 -85.16 -8.53 169.01
C GLN A 609 -85.26 -7.45 170.10
N ARG A 610 -85.29 -6.16 169.74
CA ARG A 610 -85.47 -5.05 170.71
C ARG A 610 -86.92 -4.60 170.84
N ALA A 611 -87.72 -4.74 169.78
CA ALA A 611 -89.16 -4.48 169.81
C ALA A 611 -89.91 -5.54 170.65
N GLU A 612 -89.54 -6.82 170.53
CA GLU A 612 -90.11 -7.91 171.34
C GLU A 612 -89.84 -7.74 172.86
N LEU A 613 -88.75 -7.07 173.24
CA LEU A 613 -88.39 -6.80 174.64
C LEU A 613 -89.15 -5.60 175.25
N LEU A 614 -89.72 -4.72 174.43
CA LEU A 614 -90.57 -3.62 174.88
C LEU A 614 -92.04 -4.03 174.91
N GLU A 615 -92.48 -4.86 173.96
CA GLU A 615 -93.85 -5.39 173.89
C GLU A 615 -94.15 -6.37 175.04
N THR A 616 -93.19 -7.23 175.39
CA THR A 616 -93.29 -8.11 176.58
C THR A 616 -93.35 -7.33 177.90
N ARG A 617 -92.78 -6.12 177.95
CA ARG A 617 -92.84 -5.25 179.14
C ARG A 617 -94.19 -4.52 179.26
N GLN A 618 -94.82 -4.19 178.15
CA GLN A 618 -96.13 -3.54 178.11
C GLN A 618 -97.27 -4.53 178.40
N GLN A 619 -97.18 -5.75 177.87
CA GLN A 619 -98.13 -6.83 178.13
C GLN A 619 -98.12 -7.29 179.60
N LEU A 620 -96.97 -7.23 180.28
CA LEU A 620 -96.87 -7.54 181.72
C LEU A 620 -97.59 -6.51 182.59
N ALA A 621 -97.51 -5.22 182.22
CA ALA A 621 -98.14 -4.13 182.98
C ALA A 621 -99.68 -4.11 182.78
N GLU A 622 -100.16 -4.44 181.58
CA GLU A 622 -101.61 -4.53 181.31
C GLU A 622 -102.26 -5.77 181.95
N ALA A 623 -101.51 -6.89 182.07
CA ALA A 623 -101.98 -8.07 182.79
C ALA A 623 -102.14 -7.81 184.30
N GLU A 624 -101.20 -7.08 184.92
CA GLU A 624 -101.27 -6.71 186.34
C GLU A 624 -102.43 -5.75 186.64
N GLN A 625 -102.76 -4.83 185.71
CA GLN A 625 -103.87 -3.89 185.89
C GLN A 625 -105.25 -4.54 185.70
N ARG A 626 -105.35 -5.54 184.81
CA ARG A 626 -106.58 -6.33 184.62
C ARG A 626 -106.87 -7.26 185.79
N LEU A 627 -105.83 -7.77 186.46
CA LEU A 627 -106.01 -8.59 187.67
C LEU A 627 -106.60 -7.77 188.84
N ALA A 628 -106.14 -6.52 189.00
CA ALA A 628 -106.60 -5.63 190.07
C ALA A 628 -108.07 -5.18 189.92
N GLN A 629 -108.63 -5.20 188.71
CA GLN A 629 -110.04 -4.84 188.46
C GLN A 629 -110.99 -6.04 188.51
N ALA A 630 -110.49 -7.26 188.31
CA ALA A 630 -111.32 -8.47 188.28
C ALA A 630 -111.61 -9.07 189.67
N GLU A 631 -110.77 -8.81 190.69
CA GLU A 631 -110.99 -9.37 192.04
C GLU A 631 -112.01 -8.60 192.88
N ALA A 632 -112.41 -7.38 192.47
CA ALA A 632 -113.25 -6.53 193.30
C ALA A 632 -114.74 -6.88 193.26
N ASN A 633 -115.23 -7.64 192.28
CA ASN A 633 -116.64 -8.05 192.26
C ASN A 633 -116.83 -9.41 191.58
N SER A 634 -117.14 -10.43 192.39
CA SER A 634 -117.96 -11.61 192.08
C SER A 634 -118.29 -11.93 190.59
N SER A 635 -117.66 -12.96 189.98
CA SER A 635 -118.14 -13.89 188.89
C SER A 635 -117.00 -14.52 188.02
N GLY A 636 -115.97 -15.08 188.66
CA GLY A 636 -114.64 -15.38 188.09
C GLY A 636 -114.43 -16.61 187.19
N ASP A 637 -115.17 -16.72 186.08
CA ASP A 637 -114.84 -17.65 184.96
C ASP A 637 -113.68 -17.11 184.05
N ALA A 638 -112.83 -16.21 184.56
CA ALA A 638 -111.75 -15.53 183.82
C ALA A 638 -110.31 -15.83 184.31
N LEU A 639 -110.11 -16.56 185.40
CA LEU A 639 -108.78 -16.73 186.03
C LEU A 639 -107.98 -17.97 185.56
N GLU A 640 -108.65 -19.00 185.04
CA GLU A 640 -107.99 -20.24 184.61
C GLU A 640 -107.19 -20.09 183.30
N GLN A 641 -107.48 -19.08 182.46
CA GLN A 641 -106.72 -18.85 181.23
C GLN A 641 -105.39 -18.11 181.46
N LEU A 642 -105.23 -17.35 182.55
CA LEU A 642 -104.06 -16.47 182.74
C LEU A 642 -102.88 -17.12 183.47
N GLN A 643 -103.07 -18.25 184.15
CA GLN A 643 -101.97 -18.91 184.87
C GLN A 643 -101.11 -19.82 183.99
N GLY A 644 -101.62 -20.32 182.86
CA GLY A 644 -100.85 -21.14 181.90
C GLY A 644 -99.78 -20.34 181.15
N GLU A 645 -100.04 -19.06 180.88
CA GLU A 645 -99.17 -18.20 180.06
C GLU A 645 -97.94 -17.69 180.84
N LEU A 646 -97.97 -17.75 182.17
CA LEU A 646 -96.93 -17.15 183.04
C LEU A 646 -95.71 -18.05 183.24
N GLN A 647 -95.81 -19.36 182.98
CA GLN A 647 -94.74 -20.31 183.28
C GLN A 647 -93.79 -20.57 182.10
N GLU A 648 -94.27 -20.47 180.85
CA GLU A 648 -93.48 -20.60 179.62
C GLU A 648 -92.44 -19.47 179.43
N VAL A 649 -92.77 -18.27 179.89
CA VAL A 649 -91.93 -17.07 179.72
C VAL A 649 -90.63 -17.14 180.53
N ARG A 650 -90.57 -17.97 181.58
CA ARG A 650 -89.37 -18.06 182.43
C ARG A 650 -88.26 -18.94 181.84
N SER A 651 -88.58 -19.92 181.00
CA SER A 651 -87.59 -20.82 180.37
C SER A 651 -86.80 -20.16 179.23
N SER A 652 -87.44 -19.29 178.43
CA SER A 652 -86.85 -18.70 177.22
C SER A 652 -85.68 -17.73 177.52
N LYS A 653 -85.64 -17.14 178.71
CA LYS A 653 -84.59 -16.18 179.10
C LYS A 653 -83.20 -16.82 179.27
N GLY A 654 -83.12 -18.11 179.59
CA GLY A 654 -81.85 -18.80 179.88
C GLY A 654 -81.02 -19.13 178.63
N GLU A 655 -81.65 -19.34 177.47
CA GLU A 655 -80.97 -19.75 176.24
C GLU A 655 -80.29 -18.61 175.49
N LEU A 656 -80.88 -17.41 175.52
CA LEU A 656 -80.36 -16.23 174.81
C LEU A 656 -78.97 -15.80 175.30
N GLN A 657 -78.62 -16.03 176.57
CA GLN A 657 -77.31 -15.68 177.11
C GLN A 657 -76.16 -16.56 176.58
N ARG A 658 -76.42 -17.79 176.13
CA ARG A 658 -75.36 -18.68 175.63
C ARG A 658 -74.98 -18.36 174.18
N GLN A 659 -75.90 -17.84 173.37
CA GLN A 659 -75.65 -17.55 171.95
C GLN A 659 -74.72 -16.34 171.74
N LEU A 660 -74.73 -15.37 172.65
CA LEU A 660 -73.95 -14.14 172.54
C LEU A 660 -72.42 -14.37 172.63
N VAL A 661 -71.97 -15.35 173.41
CA VAL A 661 -70.53 -15.63 173.62
C VAL A 661 -69.90 -16.35 172.41
N ALA A 662 -70.69 -17.09 171.64
CA ALA A 662 -70.19 -17.81 170.46
C ALA A 662 -69.88 -16.88 169.28
N ALA A 663 -70.67 -15.82 169.08
CA ALA A 663 -70.52 -14.89 167.96
C ALA A 663 -69.23 -14.03 168.02
N LEU A 664 -68.70 -13.77 169.21
CA LEU A 664 -67.49 -12.94 169.37
C LEU A 664 -66.20 -13.66 168.97
N LYS A 665 -66.17 -15.00 168.88
CA LYS A 665 -64.95 -15.74 168.51
C LYS A 665 -64.73 -15.87 167.00
N THR A 666 -65.77 -15.79 166.18
CA THR A 666 -65.67 -15.96 164.71
C THR A 666 -65.19 -14.69 164.00
N ALA A 667 -65.48 -13.51 164.55
CA ALA A 667 -65.11 -12.22 163.94
C ALA A 667 -63.59 -11.97 163.87
N THR A 668 -62.80 -12.52 164.80
CA THR A 668 -61.36 -12.28 164.87
C THR A 668 -60.57 -13.08 163.83
N ALA A 669 -61.08 -14.23 163.37
CA ALA A 669 -60.39 -15.11 162.41
C ALA A 669 -60.42 -14.57 160.97
N LEU A 670 -61.50 -13.89 160.57
CA LEU A 670 -61.68 -13.38 159.20
C LEU A 670 -60.76 -12.19 158.87
N LYS A 671 -60.32 -11.43 159.88
CA LYS A 671 -59.48 -10.24 159.69
C LYS A 671 -58.01 -10.57 159.36
N ALA A 672 -57.55 -11.78 159.64
CA ALA A 672 -56.19 -12.23 159.34
C ALA A 672 -56.03 -12.73 157.88
N MET A 673 -57.08 -13.30 157.28
CA MET A 673 -57.00 -13.87 155.92
C MET A 673 -56.96 -12.81 154.80
N SER A 674 -57.48 -11.59 155.02
CA SER A 674 -57.53 -10.57 153.97
C SER A 674 -56.17 -9.92 153.66
N ARG A 675 -55.20 -9.95 154.59
CA ARG A 675 -53.86 -9.37 154.37
C ARG A 675 -52.90 -10.25 153.56
N ALA A 676 -53.18 -11.55 153.44
CA ALA A 676 -52.29 -12.48 152.72
C ALA A 676 -52.51 -12.51 151.20
N LYS A 677 -53.56 -11.86 150.67
CA LYS A 677 -53.94 -11.94 149.24
C LYS A 677 -53.54 -10.71 148.40
N ALA A 678 -52.76 -9.80 148.98
CA ALA A 678 -52.32 -8.54 148.34
C ALA A 678 -50.81 -8.48 148.03
N GLN A 679 -50.11 -9.61 148.17
CA GLN A 679 -48.83 -9.93 147.51
C GLN A 679 -49.12 -10.93 146.40
#